data_AF-A0A961MEW6-F1
#
_entry.id   AF-A0A961MEW6-F1
#
_cell.length_a   1.000
_cell.length_b   1.000
_cell.length_c   1.000
_cell.angle_alpha   90.00
_cell.angle_beta   90.00
_cell.angle_gamma   90.00
#
_symmetry.space_group_name_H-M   'P 1'
#
loop_
_entity.id
_entity.type
_entity.pdbx_description
1 polymer ?
#
loop_
_entity_poly.entity_id
_entity_poly.type
_entity_poly.pdbx_seq_one_letter_code
_entity_poly.pdbx_strand_id
1 'polypeptide(L)'
;APALPRALADHPWSIDLALIAVRADPGDAAALEALRARVTAQNRRKAALARQLWALGRPEAALQALDALDPASETWRGDRVARAELTLLSGGTPEGLDGAEGFRLSLLALYRRQGAAALAERIAGHVGPDLPWSWLIGVFLDERDFRRTRALLDAFARQRGADHPAVRAERIRLALECDDPATARAEIDTLGAADTPWLWPQRRLAQHLRCSLLEAADPDHPAARTLADLADRVLRLYPGNAVLRALALSAREMTGDWDALATDLATDTADPPATARALLRLGLPEAALTAVCIQRSAPPDQQVRTRLREAEIRLRMGDLAGAGHALGTPPAAWPLRADHAYWAAEIALAGRDPAAALAALAPALRDGSARMGLHLSAARAGFLAGDLTLALDHLTQFRRLKTDQLGEDPGEDLRDRIVGDAANATSEGRGPETSPGLAARALALSPPGFTATAGAIPRQLAHYWEGPRSAPVERGLRAWAAQHPDLSQQLFDAAGATAWLSRHTPDLTALFQRQTLPAARADLFRLAWILHQGGVFTDLDEYPRAPVTPWLEGARAVLVIEEGHGTIANNFLAAEPGLPLFARTLDGVARTLAETEAPYPWWHSGPAPLTVQALAASRDAGESPGLRFLGQPDYDTRVATNLPFPHKRGALHWR
;
A
#
# COMPACT_ATOMS: atom_id res chain seq x y z
N ALA A 1 -24.47 4.32 28.85
CA ALA A 1 -24.45 2.88 29.14
C ALA A 1 -24.67 2.59 30.65
N PRO A 2 -25.91 2.66 31.17
CA PRO A 2 -26.20 2.30 32.57
C PRO A 2 -26.53 0.81 32.80
N ALA A 3 -26.72 0.01 31.76
CA ALA A 3 -27.20 -1.38 31.89
C ALA A 3 -26.12 -2.39 32.32
N LEU A 4 -24.88 -2.27 31.84
CA LEU A 4 -23.81 -3.23 32.14
C LEU A 4 -23.35 -3.19 33.61
N PRO A 5 -23.13 -2.02 34.24
CA PRO A 5 -22.81 -1.97 35.68
C PRO A 5 -23.92 -2.58 36.55
N ARG A 6 -25.19 -2.33 36.19
CA ARG A 6 -26.34 -2.93 36.88
C ARG A 6 -26.37 -4.45 36.71
N ALA A 7 -26.21 -4.96 35.48
CA ALA A 7 -26.16 -6.40 35.23
C ALA A 7 -25.00 -7.09 35.98
N LEU A 8 -23.84 -6.43 36.10
CA LEU A 8 -22.71 -6.93 36.88
C LEU A 8 -22.99 -6.95 38.40
N ALA A 9 -23.75 -5.96 38.90
CA ALA A 9 -24.19 -5.94 40.29
C ALA A 9 -25.23 -7.04 40.58
N ASP A 10 -26.17 -7.26 39.66
CA ASP A 10 -27.21 -8.29 39.76
C ASP A 10 -26.64 -9.72 39.58
N HIS A 11 -25.55 -9.86 38.81
CA HIS A 11 -24.90 -11.13 38.51
C HIS A 11 -23.38 -11.08 38.76
N PRO A 12 -22.95 -10.91 40.03
CA PRO A 12 -21.55 -10.68 40.37
C PRO A 12 -20.65 -11.88 40.07
N TRP A 13 -21.20 -13.07 39.88
CA TRP A 13 -20.49 -14.30 39.53
C TRP A 13 -20.25 -14.48 38.02
N SER A 14 -20.86 -13.66 37.15
CA SER A 14 -20.81 -13.92 35.70
C SER A 14 -19.45 -13.57 35.08
N ILE A 15 -18.74 -14.58 34.56
CA ILE A 15 -17.51 -14.40 33.77
C ILE A 15 -17.82 -13.69 32.46
N ASP A 16 -18.94 -14.00 31.81
CA ASP A 16 -19.28 -13.45 30.50
C ASP A 16 -19.61 -11.95 30.59
N LEU A 17 -20.31 -11.50 31.64
CA LEU A 17 -20.54 -10.07 31.86
C LEU A 17 -19.24 -9.32 32.18
N ALA A 18 -18.35 -9.92 32.98
CA ALA A 18 -17.03 -9.34 33.25
C ALA A 18 -16.19 -9.25 31.97
N LEU A 19 -16.25 -10.26 31.10
CA LEU A 19 -15.58 -10.25 29.81
C LEU A 19 -16.14 -9.15 28.88
N ILE A 20 -17.46 -8.94 28.87
CA ILE A 20 -18.09 -7.84 28.12
C ILE A 20 -17.59 -6.50 28.65
N ALA A 21 -17.45 -6.33 29.96
CA ALA A 21 -16.90 -5.10 30.55
C ALA A 21 -15.46 -4.83 30.10
N VAL A 22 -14.59 -5.84 30.15
CA VAL A 22 -13.22 -5.73 29.63
C VAL A 22 -13.19 -5.39 28.15
N ARG A 23 -14.10 -5.94 27.34
CA ARG A 23 -14.16 -5.62 25.90
C ARG A 23 -14.71 -4.24 25.61
N ALA A 24 -15.59 -3.73 26.47
CA ALA A 24 -16.17 -2.40 26.34
C ALA A 24 -15.14 -1.31 26.65
N ASP A 25 -14.26 -1.55 27.63
CA ASP A 25 -13.11 -0.71 27.93
C ASP A 25 -11.88 -1.57 28.26
N PRO A 26 -11.06 -1.92 27.24
CA PRO A 26 -9.84 -2.70 27.45
C PRO A 26 -8.81 -2.00 28.37
N GLY A 27 -8.91 -0.68 28.53
CA GLY A 27 -8.04 0.11 29.41
C GLY A 27 -8.44 0.04 30.89
N ASP A 28 -9.64 -0.44 31.22
CA ASP A 28 -10.13 -0.51 32.59
C ASP A 28 -9.46 -1.66 33.37
N ALA A 29 -8.45 -1.30 34.16
CA ALA A 29 -7.74 -2.22 35.03
C ALA A 29 -8.67 -2.90 36.06
N ALA A 30 -9.71 -2.20 36.53
CA ALA A 30 -10.66 -2.76 37.49
C ALA A 30 -11.56 -3.82 36.83
N ALA A 31 -12.02 -3.59 35.59
CA ALA A 31 -12.76 -4.58 34.83
C ALA A 31 -11.92 -5.85 34.56
N LEU A 32 -10.63 -5.69 34.23
CA LEU A 32 -9.73 -6.83 34.02
C LEU A 32 -9.49 -7.62 35.31
N GLU A 33 -9.29 -6.95 36.44
CA GLU A 33 -9.10 -7.62 37.73
C GLU A 33 -10.39 -8.30 38.20
N ALA A 34 -11.54 -7.69 37.95
CA ALA A 34 -12.85 -8.28 38.16
C ALA A 34 -13.04 -9.57 37.34
N LEU A 35 -12.60 -9.61 36.08
CA LEU A 35 -12.60 -10.82 35.27
C LEU A 35 -11.64 -11.87 35.85
N ARG A 36 -10.42 -11.47 36.23
CA ARG A 36 -9.42 -12.36 36.83
C ARG A 36 -9.96 -13.02 38.09
N ALA A 37 -10.50 -12.26 39.03
CA ALA A 37 -11.04 -12.78 40.28
C ALA A 37 -12.12 -13.85 40.05
N ARG A 38 -13.03 -13.62 39.08
CA ARG A 38 -14.11 -14.57 38.74
C ARG A 38 -13.59 -15.85 38.09
N VAL A 39 -12.66 -15.73 37.14
CA VAL A 39 -12.03 -16.88 36.46
C VAL A 39 -11.22 -17.72 37.45
N THR A 40 -10.49 -17.09 38.37
CA THR A 40 -9.76 -17.77 39.43
C THR A 40 -10.71 -18.47 40.41
N ALA A 41 -11.73 -17.77 40.90
CA ALA A 41 -12.68 -18.32 41.88
C ALA A 41 -13.48 -19.51 41.34
N GLN A 42 -13.83 -19.51 40.05
CA GLN A 42 -14.61 -20.57 39.41
C GLN A 42 -13.77 -21.62 38.70
N ASN A 43 -12.45 -21.39 38.58
CA ASN A 43 -11.50 -22.30 37.93
C ASN A 43 -11.92 -22.80 36.54
N ARG A 44 -12.57 -21.94 35.74
CA ARG A 44 -13.05 -22.21 34.39
C ARG A 44 -12.90 -20.99 33.50
N ARG A 45 -13.00 -21.18 32.19
CA ARG A 45 -12.87 -20.13 31.16
C ARG A 45 -11.52 -19.41 31.22
N LYS A 46 -10.43 -20.09 31.59
CA LYS A 46 -9.11 -19.46 31.71
C LYS A 46 -8.61 -18.88 30.39
N ALA A 47 -8.99 -19.50 29.26
CA ALA A 47 -8.75 -19.00 27.92
C ALA A 47 -9.34 -17.60 27.68
N ALA A 48 -10.50 -17.28 28.28
CA ALA A 48 -11.12 -15.96 28.10
C ALA A 48 -10.24 -14.85 28.71
N LEU A 49 -9.79 -15.04 29.95
CA LEU A 49 -8.85 -14.15 30.62
C LEU A 49 -7.52 -14.08 29.87
N ALA A 50 -6.95 -15.23 29.50
CA ALA A 50 -5.67 -15.30 28.79
C ALA A 50 -5.72 -14.52 27.47
N ARG A 51 -6.80 -14.65 26.68
CA ARG A 51 -6.96 -13.89 25.43
C ARG A 51 -7.10 -12.38 25.66
N GLN A 52 -7.70 -11.94 26.77
CA GLN A 52 -7.73 -10.50 27.10
C GLN A 52 -6.33 -10.01 27.50
N LEU A 53 -5.61 -10.74 28.36
CA LEU A 53 -4.24 -10.42 28.72
C LEU A 53 -3.32 -10.39 27.49
N TRP A 54 -3.50 -11.33 26.58
CA TRP A 54 -2.78 -11.36 25.30
C TRP A 54 -3.07 -10.11 24.46
N ALA A 55 -4.33 -9.76 24.27
CA ALA A 55 -4.74 -8.57 23.50
C ALA A 55 -4.17 -7.27 24.10
N LEU A 56 -3.99 -7.22 25.42
CA LEU A 56 -3.36 -6.11 26.14
C LEU A 56 -1.82 -6.13 26.11
N GLY A 57 -1.23 -7.04 25.32
CA GLY A 57 0.22 -7.16 25.19
C GLY A 57 0.93 -7.75 26.40
N ARG A 58 0.24 -8.57 27.19
CA ARG A 58 0.80 -9.25 28.37
C ARG A 58 0.93 -10.76 28.12
N PRO A 59 1.81 -11.21 27.18
CA PRO A 59 1.90 -12.61 26.77
C PRO A 59 2.31 -13.55 27.92
N GLU A 60 3.21 -13.12 28.80
CA GLU A 60 3.63 -13.91 29.97
C GLU A 60 2.46 -14.11 30.94
N ALA A 61 1.75 -13.03 31.30
CA ALA A 61 0.59 -13.12 32.16
C ALA A 61 -0.55 -13.95 31.54
N ALA A 62 -0.69 -13.90 30.20
CA ALA A 62 -1.66 -14.71 29.47
C ALA A 62 -1.34 -16.21 29.57
N LEU A 63 -0.06 -16.58 29.46
CA LEU A 63 0.38 -17.98 29.65
C LEU A 63 0.27 -18.42 31.10
N GLN A 64 0.66 -17.57 32.06
CA GLN A 64 0.51 -17.83 33.50
C GLN A 64 -0.95 -18.08 33.90
N ALA A 65 -1.91 -17.37 33.28
CA ALA A 65 -3.33 -17.60 33.49
C ALA A 65 -3.78 -19.02 33.06
N LEU A 66 -2.95 -19.78 32.34
CA LEU A 66 -3.21 -21.11 31.80
C LEU A 66 -2.31 -22.22 32.40
N ASP A 67 -1.47 -21.96 33.40
CA ASP A 67 -0.53 -22.97 33.92
C ASP A 67 -1.24 -24.11 34.67
N ALA A 68 -2.11 -23.76 35.62
CA ALA A 68 -2.81 -24.72 36.49
C ALA A 68 -4.22 -25.05 35.96
N LEU A 69 -4.34 -25.70 34.81
CA LEU A 69 -5.64 -26.12 34.26
C LEU A 69 -6.23 -27.29 35.04
N ASP A 70 -7.53 -27.25 35.28
CA ASP A 70 -8.26 -28.29 36.01
C ASP A 70 -8.94 -29.27 35.05
N PRO A 71 -8.53 -30.55 35.01
CA PRO A 71 -9.13 -31.58 34.16
C PRO A 71 -10.64 -31.80 34.38
N ALA A 72 -11.16 -31.46 35.56
CA ALA A 72 -12.59 -31.57 35.86
C ALA A 72 -13.41 -30.38 35.34
N SER A 73 -12.75 -29.30 34.89
CA SER A 73 -13.42 -28.11 34.38
C SER A 73 -14.08 -28.35 33.03
N GLU A 74 -15.32 -27.88 32.86
CA GLU A 74 -16.05 -27.95 31.57
C GLU A 74 -15.30 -27.25 30.41
N THR A 75 -14.40 -26.30 30.71
CA THR A 75 -13.60 -25.58 29.70
C THR A 75 -12.20 -26.14 29.50
N TRP A 76 -11.83 -27.22 30.20
CA TRP A 76 -10.46 -27.74 30.23
C TRP A 76 -9.85 -27.91 28.83
N ARG A 77 -10.60 -28.53 27.91
CA ARG A 77 -10.13 -28.73 26.53
C ARG A 77 -9.87 -27.41 25.81
N GLY A 78 -10.79 -26.45 25.94
CA GLY A 78 -10.63 -25.12 25.33
C GLY A 78 -9.47 -24.33 25.93
N ASP A 79 -9.24 -24.46 27.23
CA ASP A 79 -8.13 -23.83 27.94
C ASP A 79 -6.78 -24.43 27.52
N ARG A 80 -6.69 -25.76 27.33
CA ARG A 80 -5.51 -26.42 26.75
C ARG A 80 -5.20 -25.98 25.33
N VAL A 81 -6.23 -25.92 24.47
CA VAL A 81 -6.08 -25.41 23.10
C VAL A 81 -5.55 -23.98 23.09
N ALA A 82 -6.11 -23.11 23.94
CA ALA A 82 -5.63 -21.73 24.07
C ALA A 82 -4.18 -21.67 24.56
N ARG A 83 -3.79 -22.50 25.54
CA ARG A 83 -2.41 -22.58 26.02
C ARG A 83 -1.45 -22.97 24.92
N ALA A 84 -1.74 -24.06 24.21
CA ALA A 84 -0.93 -24.52 23.08
C ALA A 84 -0.80 -23.45 21.98
N GLU A 85 -1.92 -22.79 21.63
CA GLU A 85 -1.93 -21.71 20.64
C GLU A 85 -1.08 -20.51 21.08
N LEU A 86 -1.25 -20.02 22.31
CA LEU A 86 -0.48 -18.88 22.83
C LEU A 86 1.01 -19.21 22.99
N THR A 87 1.35 -20.43 23.40
CA THR A 87 2.75 -20.89 23.44
C THR A 87 3.38 -20.85 22.05
N LEU A 88 2.67 -21.33 21.02
CA LEU A 88 3.13 -21.24 19.62
C LEU A 88 3.31 -19.80 19.14
N LEU A 89 2.36 -18.92 19.46
CA LEU A 89 2.43 -17.51 19.08
C LEU A 89 3.57 -16.78 19.79
N SER A 90 3.94 -17.20 21.00
CA SER A 90 5.15 -16.74 21.72
C SER A 90 6.45 -17.39 21.24
N GLY A 91 6.42 -18.27 20.24
CA GLY A 91 7.62 -18.95 19.71
C GLY A 91 8.07 -20.18 20.51
N GLY A 92 7.28 -20.63 21.48
CA GLY A 92 7.55 -21.85 22.24
C GLY A 92 7.05 -23.12 21.55
N THR A 93 7.41 -24.26 22.13
CA THR A 93 6.90 -25.58 21.71
C THR A 93 5.65 -25.92 22.52
N PRO A 94 4.47 -26.07 21.88
CA PRO A 94 3.23 -26.37 22.59
C PRO A 94 3.17 -27.82 23.05
N GLU A 95 2.25 -28.10 23.97
CA GLU A 95 1.86 -29.47 24.30
C GLU A 95 1.20 -30.20 23.11
N GLY A 96 1.30 -31.53 23.11
CA GLY A 96 0.55 -32.37 22.17
C GLY A 96 -0.95 -32.34 22.44
N LEU A 97 -1.73 -32.15 21.38
CA LEU A 97 -3.19 -32.15 21.42
C LEU A 97 -3.72 -33.10 20.34
N ASP A 98 -4.78 -33.83 20.67
CA ASP A 98 -5.44 -34.76 19.77
C ASP A 98 -6.64 -34.14 19.04
N GLY A 99 -7.00 -34.73 17.91
CA GLY A 99 -8.15 -34.36 17.10
C GLY A 99 -7.94 -33.09 16.25
N ALA A 100 -9.04 -32.53 15.75
CA ALA A 100 -9.02 -31.45 14.76
C ALA A 100 -8.25 -30.19 15.21
N GLU A 101 -8.39 -29.77 16.48
CA GLU A 101 -7.66 -28.61 17.01
C GLU A 101 -6.16 -28.87 17.13
N GLY A 102 -5.76 -30.06 17.57
CA GLY A 102 -4.34 -30.46 17.60
C GLY A 102 -3.73 -30.51 16.21
N PHE A 103 -4.48 -31.05 15.24
CA PHE A 103 -4.09 -31.03 13.84
C PHE A 103 -3.94 -29.59 13.31
N ARG A 104 -4.93 -28.71 13.53
CA ARG A 104 -4.86 -27.28 13.16
C ARG A 104 -3.62 -26.60 13.75
N LEU A 105 -3.34 -26.82 15.03
CA LEU A 105 -2.17 -26.22 15.69
C LEU A 105 -0.85 -26.79 15.15
N SER A 106 -0.82 -28.07 14.76
CA SER A 106 0.35 -28.65 14.07
C SER A 106 0.60 -27.98 12.71
N LEU A 107 -0.46 -27.64 11.97
CA LEU A 107 -0.37 -26.89 10.71
C LEU A 107 0.08 -25.45 10.94
N LEU A 108 -0.44 -24.77 11.97
CA LEU A 108 0.00 -23.44 12.36
C LEU A 108 1.49 -23.43 12.75
N ALA A 109 1.94 -24.42 13.52
CA ALA A 109 3.35 -24.57 13.91
C ALA A 109 4.25 -24.83 12.70
N LEU A 110 3.80 -25.63 11.74
CA LEU A 110 4.51 -25.87 10.49
C LEU A 110 4.61 -24.57 9.68
N TYR A 111 3.48 -23.89 9.46
CA TYR A 111 3.42 -22.61 8.75
C TYR A 111 4.35 -21.58 9.37
N ARG A 112 4.28 -21.37 10.69
CA ARG A 112 5.15 -20.39 11.39
C ARG A 112 6.64 -20.70 11.26
N ARG A 113 7.05 -21.98 11.18
CA ARG A 113 8.47 -22.36 11.11
C ARG A 113 9.02 -22.43 9.70
N GLN A 114 8.24 -22.98 8.78
CA GLN A 114 8.68 -23.40 7.44
C GLN A 114 7.90 -22.72 6.30
N GLY A 115 6.90 -21.89 6.60
CA GLY A 115 6.18 -21.12 5.61
C GLY A 115 5.07 -21.88 4.87
N ALA A 116 4.55 -21.23 3.83
CA ALA A 116 3.36 -21.67 3.11
C ALA A 116 3.61 -22.89 2.21
N ALA A 117 4.81 -23.04 1.66
CA ALA A 117 5.17 -24.16 0.80
C ALA A 117 5.15 -25.49 1.59
N ALA A 118 5.80 -25.53 2.76
CA ALA A 118 5.75 -26.70 3.64
C ALA A 118 4.32 -27.01 4.12
N LEU A 119 3.54 -25.97 4.43
CA LEU A 119 2.12 -26.15 4.75
C LEU A 119 1.35 -26.80 3.59
N ALA A 120 1.59 -26.35 2.36
CA ALA A 120 0.98 -26.90 1.16
C ALA A 120 1.33 -28.37 0.92
N GLU A 121 2.60 -28.73 1.08
CA GLU A 121 3.06 -30.12 0.99
C GLU A 121 2.40 -31.00 2.05
N ARG A 122 2.29 -30.50 3.29
CA ARG A 122 1.68 -31.25 4.40
C ARG A 122 0.20 -31.56 4.17
N ILE A 123 -0.53 -30.65 3.53
CA ILE A 123 -1.95 -30.85 3.23
C ILE A 123 -2.17 -31.52 1.86
N ALA A 124 -1.13 -31.68 1.04
CA ALA A 124 -1.24 -32.38 -0.24
C ALA A 124 -1.68 -33.83 0.02
N GLY A 125 -2.80 -34.23 -0.59
CA GLY A 125 -3.39 -35.56 -0.40
C GLY A 125 -4.21 -35.73 0.88
N HIS A 126 -4.27 -34.74 1.78
CA HIS A 126 -5.24 -34.69 2.86
C HIS A 126 -6.45 -33.86 2.42
N VAL A 127 -7.56 -34.53 2.13
CA VAL A 127 -8.87 -33.89 1.90
C VAL A 127 -9.86 -34.59 2.81
N GLY A 128 -10.13 -34.00 3.98
CA GLY A 128 -10.95 -34.61 5.03
C GLY A 128 -11.80 -33.59 5.76
N PRO A 129 -12.88 -34.03 6.43
CA PRO A 129 -13.85 -33.16 7.10
C PRO A 129 -13.25 -32.34 8.25
N ASP A 130 -12.12 -32.80 8.78
CA ASP A 130 -11.39 -32.22 9.91
C ASP A 130 -10.41 -31.11 9.49
N LEU A 131 -10.31 -30.80 8.19
CA LEU A 131 -9.47 -29.70 7.74
C LEU A 131 -10.01 -28.35 8.25
N PRO A 132 -9.13 -27.47 8.76
CA PRO A 132 -9.50 -26.11 9.14
C PRO A 132 -9.62 -25.21 7.89
N TRP A 133 -10.62 -25.50 7.04
CA TRP A 133 -10.79 -24.93 5.69
C TRP A 133 -10.64 -23.42 5.62
N SER A 134 -11.45 -22.66 6.37
CA SER A 134 -11.39 -21.18 6.36
C SER A 134 -10.04 -20.63 6.80
N TRP A 135 -9.35 -21.30 7.74
CA TRP A 135 -8.01 -20.88 8.17
C TRP A 135 -6.98 -21.15 7.07
N LEU A 136 -6.98 -22.34 6.45
CA LEU A 136 -6.08 -22.66 5.34
C LEU A 136 -6.29 -21.74 4.14
N ILE A 137 -7.54 -21.51 3.75
CA ILE A 137 -7.89 -20.56 2.68
C ILE A 137 -7.40 -19.16 3.04
N GLY A 138 -7.60 -18.72 4.28
CA GLY A 138 -7.09 -17.45 4.78
C GLY A 138 -5.57 -17.34 4.67
N VAL A 139 -4.83 -18.38 5.07
CA VAL A 139 -3.36 -18.41 4.96
C VAL A 139 -2.93 -18.29 3.51
N PHE A 140 -3.47 -19.09 2.58
CA PHE A 140 -3.04 -19.02 1.18
C PHE A 140 -3.45 -17.73 0.47
N LEU A 141 -4.58 -17.11 0.86
CA LEU A 141 -4.93 -15.77 0.40
C LEU A 141 -3.93 -14.72 0.89
N ASP A 142 -3.54 -14.76 2.17
CA ASP A 142 -2.59 -13.81 2.75
C ASP A 142 -1.17 -13.99 2.14
N GLU A 143 -0.85 -15.21 1.68
CA GLU A 143 0.38 -15.54 0.94
C GLU A 143 0.30 -15.26 -0.56
N ARG A 144 -0.87 -14.84 -1.06
CA ARG A 144 -1.15 -14.62 -2.49
C ARG A 144 -1.04 -15.88 -3.37
N ASP A 145 -1.26 -17.06 -2.80
CA ASP A 145 -1.37 -18.32 -3.56
C ASP A 145 -2.81 -18.57 -3.99
N PHE A 146 -3.23 -17.84 -5.03
CA PHE A 146 -4.60 -17.86 -5.54
C PHE A 146 -4.96 -19.20 -6.20
N ARG A 147 -4.00 -19.86 -6.86
CA ARG A 147 -4.19 -21.18 -7.45
C ARG A 147 -4.58 -22.21 -6.40
N ARG A 148 -3.82 -22.28 -5.29
CA ARG A 148 -4.14 -23.20 -4.19
C ARG A 148 -5.40 -22.79 -3.45
N THR A 149 -5.63 -21.49 -3.29
CA THR A 149 -6.86 -20.99 -2.68
C THR A 149 -8.09 -21.49 -3.44
N ARG A 150 -8.13 -21.37 -4.77
CA ARG A 150 -9.24 -21.90 -5.59
C ARG A 150 -9.41 -23.40 -5.41
N ALA A 151 -8.33 -24.16 -5.49
CA ALA A 151 -8.38 -25.62 -5.32
C ALA A 151 -8.93 -26.05 -3.93
N LEU A 152 -8.53 -25.35 -2.87
CA LEU A 152 -9.03 -25.60 -1.51
C LEU A 152 -10.50 -25.18 -1.36
N LEU A 153 -10.88 -24.06 -1.95
CA LEU A 153 -12.26 -23.58 -1.90
C LEU A 153 -13.21 -24.53 -2.66
N ASP A 154 -12.80 -25.06 -3.80
CA ASP A 154 -13.56 -26.06 -4.54
C ASP A 154 -13.69 -27.36 -3.75
N ALA A 155 -12.62 -27.80 -3.09
CA ALA A 155 -12.67 -28.97 -2.20
C ALA A 155 -13.59 -28.74 -0.99
N PHE A 156 -13.54 -27.54 -0.40
CA PHE A 156 -14.41 -27.15 0.70
C PHE A 156 -15.89 -27.14 0.27
N ALA A 157 -16.18 -26.59 -0.91
CA ALA A 157 -17.52 -26.58 -1.50
C ALA A 157 -18.04 -27.98 -1.80
N ARG A 158 -17.20 -28.88 -2.36
CA ARG A 158 -17.58 -30.30 -2.56
C ARG A 158 -17.91 -31.01 -1.25
N GLN A 159 -17.22 -30.66 -0.17
CA GLN A 159 -17.41 -31.31 1.12
C GLN A 159 -18.58 -30.78 1.94
N ARG A 160 -18.81 -29.47 1.95
CA ARG A 160 -19.85 -28.83 2.78
C ARG A 160 -21.08 -28.36 2.00
N GLY A 161 -21.02 -28.41 0.68
CA GLY A 161 -22.00 -27.80 -0.23
C GLY A 161 -21.61 -26.37 -0.62
N ALA A 162 -21.88 -26.00 -1.87
CA ALA A 162 -21.57 -24.67 -2.40
C ALA A 162 -22.32 -23.54 -1.67
N ASP A 163 -23.52 -23.83 -1.17
CA ASP A 163 -24.37 -22.88 -0.45
C ASP A 163 -24.03 -22.75 1.04
N HIS A 164 -23.04 -23.50 1.54
CA HIS A 164 -22.64 -23.42 2.93
C HIS A 164 -22.13 -21.99 3.25
N PRO A 165 -22.61 -21.34 4.33
CA PRO A 165 -22.28 -19.93 4.62
C PRO A 165 -20.79 -19.64 4.67
N ALA A 166 -19.97 -20.56 5.21
CA ALA A 166 -18.52 -20.39 5.24
C ALA A 166 -17.89 -20.48 3.83
N VAL A 167 -18.41 -21.33 2.94
CA VAL A 167 -17.92 -21.45 1.56
C VAL A 167 -18.22 -20.16 0.80
N ARG A 168 -19.46 -19.67 0.84
CA ARG A 168 -19.83 -18.38 0.24
C ARG A 168 -18.98 -17.23 0.79
N ALA A 169 -18.73 -17.21 2.10
CA ALA A 169 -17.95 -16.16 2.71
C ALA A 169 -16.46 -16.19 2.28
N GLU A 170 -15.90 -17.36 1.99
CA GLU A 170 -14.56 -17.48 1.37
C GLU A 170 -14.57 -17.15 -0.13
N ARG A 171 -15.65 -17.46 -0.87
CA ARG A 171 -15.82 -17.03 -2.28
C ARG A 171 -15.83 -15.52 -2.43
N ILE A 172 -16.60 -14.83 -1.58
CA ILE A 172 -16.62 -13.37 -1.53
C ILE A 172 -15.21 -12.83 -1.24
N ARG A 173 -14.51 -13.43 -0.27
CA ARG A 173 -13.14 -13.00 0.08
C ARG A 173 -12.19 -13.18 -1.11
N LEU A 174 -12.24 -14.34 -1.78
CA LEU A 174 -11.42 -14.60 -2.96
C LEU A 174 -11.71 -13.59 -4.08
N ALA A 175 -12.98 -13.34 -4.42
CA ALA A 175 -13.36 -12.36 -5.44
C ALA A 175 -12.82 -10.95 -5.11
N LEU A 176 -12.94 -10.51 -3.85
CA LEU A 176 -12.39 -9.23 -3.38
C LEU A 176 -10.86 -9.16 -3.37
N GLU A 177 -10.15 -10.29 -3.29
CA GLU A 177 -8.69 -10.35 -3.41
C GLU A 177 -8.23 -10.52 -4.87
N CYS A 178 -9.12 -10.92 -5.78
CA CYS A 178 -8.90 -11.00 -7.22
C CYS A 178 -9.30 -9.72 -7.97
N ASP A 179 -9.63 -8.65 -7.25
CA ASP A 179 -10.14 -7.38 -7.80
C ASP A 179 -11.40 -7.57 -8.69
N ASP A 180 -12.27 -8.52 -8.31
CA ASP A 180 -13.53 -8.83 -8.99
C ASP A 180 -14.75 -8.40 -8.13
N PRO A 181 -15.09 -7.09 -8.11
CA PRO A 181 -16.22 -6.59 -7.35
C PRO A 181 -17.56 -7.11 -7.88
N ALA A 182 -17.67 -7.46 -9.16
CA ALA A 182 -18.91 -7.98 -9.74
C ALA A 182 -19.28 -9.35 -9.15
N THR A 183 -18.34 -10.30 -9.11
CA THR A 183 -18.57 -11.60 -8.47
C THR A 183 -18.78 -11.45 -6.98
N ALA A 184 -18.00 -10.59 -6.31
CA ALA A 184 -18.17 -10.33 -4.88
C ALA A 184 -19.58 -9.79 -4.56
N ARG A 185 -20.06 -8.83 -5.34
CA ARG A 185 -21.40 -8.23 -5.22
C ARG A 185 -22.48 -9.29 -5.41
N ALA A 186 -22.40 -10.07 -6.48
CA ALA A 186 -23.38 -11.12 -6.78
C ALA A 186 -23.50 -12.12 -5.61
N GLU A 187 -22.38 -12.56 -5.05
CA GLU A 187 -22.37 -13.47 -3.89
C GLU A 187 -22.92 -12.79 -2.62
N ILE A 188 -22.59 -11.51 -2.35
CA ILE A 188 -23.10 -10.75 -1.20
C ILE A 188 -24.63 -10.59 -1.27
N ASP A 189 -25.17 -10.32 -2.45
CA ASP A 189 -26.61 -10.08 -2.63
C ASP A 189 -27.43 -11.36 -2.41
N THR A 190 -26.82 -12.54 -2.59
CA THR A 190 -27.47 -13.83 -2.27
C THR A 190 -27.65 -14.08 -0.76
N LEU A 191 -27.01 -13.28 0.11
CA LEU A 191 -27.05 -13.48 1.57
C LEU A 191 -28.33 -12.91 2.24
N GLY A 192 -29.32 -12.46 1.46
CA GLY A 192 -30.64 -12.01 1.95
C GLY A 192 -30.68 -10.57 2.51
N ALA A 193 -31.89 -10.10 2.85
CA ALA A 193 -32.29 -8.72 3.23
C ALA A 193 -31.17 -7.65 3.11
N ALA A 194 -31.06 -7.09 1.91
CA ALA A 194 -30.14 -6.00 1.57
C ALA A 194 -30.40 -4.73 2.43
N ASP A 195 -31.63 -4.57 2.91
CA ASP A 195 -32.13 -3.30 3.45
C ASP A 195 -31.96 -3.14 4.97
N THR A 196 -31.42 -4.16 5.65
CA THR A 196 -31.21 -4.13 7.11
C THR A 196 -29.74 -4.31 7.51
N PRO A 197 -28.83 -3.41 7.08
CA PRO A 197 -27.40 -3.55 7.32
C PRO A 197 -27.01 -3.53 8.81
N TRP A 198 -27.82 -2.94 9.69
CA TRP A 198 -27.59 -2.97 11.14
C TRP A 198 -27.78 -4.35 11.79
N LEU A 199 -28.40 -5.30 11.08
CA LEU A 199 -28.53 -6.70 11.52
C LEU A 199 -27.42 -7.60 10.95
N TRP A 200 -26.59 -7.08 10.04
CA TRP A 200 -25.56 -7.89 9.42
C TRP A 200 -24.41 -8.19 10.39
N PRO A 201 -23.83 -9.40 10.32
CA PRO A 201 -22.63 -9.70 11.06
C PRO A 201 -21.46 -8.83 10.57
N GLN A 202 -20.52 -8.53 11.47
CA GLN A 202 -19.33 -7.69 11.18
C GLN A 202 -18.58 -8.13 9.92
N ARG A 203 -18.47 -9.44 9.68
CA ARG A 203 -17.83 -10.00 8.49
C ARG A 203 -18.52 -9.57 7.19
N ARG A 204 -19.86 -9.63 7.14
CA ARG A 204 -20.64 -9.23 5.97
C ARG A 204 -20.52 -7.73 5.71
N LEU A 205 -20.54 -6.91 6.77
CA LEU A 205 -20.32 -5.46 6.63
C LEU A 205 -18.92 -5.14 6.11
N ALA A 206 -17.88 -5.85 6.57
CA ALA A 206 -16.53 -5.68 6.07
C ALA A 206 -16.42 -6.05 4.58
N GLN A 207 -17.06 -7.16 4.17
CA GLN A 207 -17.12 -7.58 2.77
C GLN A 207 -17.87 -6.57 1.90
N HIS A 208 -19.03 -6.10 2.36
CA HIS A 208 -19.84 -5.11 1.64
C HIS A 208 -19.12 -3.76 1.51
N LEU A 209 -18.50 -3.27 2.57
CA LEU A 209 -17.73 -2.02 2.54
C LEU A 209 -16.51 -2.14 1.62
N ARG A 210 -15.79 -3.27 1.65
CA ARG A 210 -14.67 -3.54 0.73
C ARG A 210 -15.13 -3.65 -0.73
N CYS A 211 -16.25 -4.30 -1.00
CA CYS A 211 -16.86 -4.36 -2.34
C CYS A 211 -17.20 -2.94 -2.83
N SER A 212 -17.83 -2.15 -1.97
CA SER A 212 -18.22 -0.77 -2.29
C SER A 212 -17.01 0.15 -2.51
N LEU A 213 -15.88 -0.09 -1.82
CA LEU A 213 -14.62 0.60 -2.06
C LEU A 213 -14.05 0.31 -3.46
N LEU A 214 -14.13 -0.95 -3.91
CA LEU A 214 -13.70 -1.35 -5.25
C LEU A 214 -14.63 -0.79 -6.32
N GLU A 215 -15.94 -0.86 -6.12
CA GLU A 215 -16.93 -0.27 -7.04
C GLU A 215 -16.81 1.25 -7.15
N ALA A 216 -16.53 1.93 -6.03
CA ALA A 216 -16.29 3.39 -6.01
C ALA A 216 -14.96 3.79 -6.66
N ALA A 217 -14.16 2.84 -7.18
CA ALA A 217 -13.06 3.16 -8.09
C ALA A 217 -13.59 3.74 -9.41
N ASP A 218 -14.79 3.36 -9.83
CA ASP A 218 -15.53 4.02 -10.90
C ASP A 218 -16.27 5.24 -10.32
N PRO A 219 -15.92 6.48 -10.73
CA PRO A 219 -16.55 7.70 -10.23
C PRO A 219 -18.05 7.77 -10.52
N ASP A 220 -18.51 7.11 -11.59
CA ASP A 220 -19.90 7.14 -12.03
C ASP A 220 -20.76 6.11 -11.27
N HIS A 221 -20.12 5.12 -10.63
CA HIS A 221 -20.82 4.10 -9.87
C HIS A 221 -21.56 4.70 -8.65
N PRO A 222 -22.80 4.28 -8.35
CA PRO A 222 -23.57 4.82 -7.21
C PRO A 222 -22.86 4.74 -5.86
N ALA A 223 -22.01 3.73 -5.66
CA ALA A 223 -21.21 3.55 -4.44
C ALA A 223 -20.30 4.75 -4.15
N ALA A 224 -19.79 5.45 -5.16
CA ALA A 224 -18.92 6.62 -4.97
C ALA A 224 -19.61 7.73 -4.18
N ARG A 225 -20.94 7.84 -4.26
CA ARG A 225 -21.75 8.85 -3.55
C ARG A 225 -22.15 8.44 -2.13
N THR A 226 -22.24 7.14 -1.85
CA THR A 226 -22.77 6.61 -0.58
C THR A 226 -21.70 6.03 0.34
N LEU A 227 -20.48 5.82 -0.17
CA LEU A 227 -19.39 5.15 0.53
C LEU A 227 -19.03 5.81 1.88
N ALA A 228 -18.98 7.14 1.93
CA ALA A 228 -18.68 7.88 3.16
C ALA A 228 -19.74 7.66 4.25
N ASP A 229 -21.03 7.83 3.90
CA ASP A 229 -22.14 7.63 4.84
C ASP A 229 -22.22 6.17 5.31
N LEU A 230 -21.99 5.22 4.40
CA LEU A 230 -21.91 3.80 4.75
C LEU A 230 -20.79 3.53 5.76
N ALA A 231 -19.58 4.06 5.52
CA ALA A 231 -18.44 3.91 6.42
C ALA A 231 -18.75 4.46 7.82
N ASP A 232 -19.35 5.64 7.91
CA ASP A 232 -19.73 6.27 9.18
C ASP A 232 -20.79 5.46 9.94
N ARG A 233 -21.80 4.93 9.24
CA ARG A 233 -22.83 4.05 9.83
C ARG A 233 -22.23 2.77 10.40
N VAL A 234 -21.33 2.14 9.64
CA VAL A 234 -20.64 0.91 10.05
C VAL A 234 -19.80 1.15 11.31
N LEU A 235 -19.09 2.27 11.38
CA LEU A 235 -18.31 2.64 12.56
C LEU A 235 -19.18 2.94 13.79
N ARG A 236 -20.36 3.55 13.62
CA ARG A 236 -21.31 3.73 14.73
C ARG A 236 -21.81 2.41 15.30
N LEU A 237 -22.00 1.39 14.45
CA LEU A 237 -22.42 0.06 14.88
C LEU A 237 -21.30 -0.73 15.57
N TYR A 238 -20.07 -0.58 15.09
CA TYR A 238 -18.92 -1.37 15.56
C TYR A 238 -17.67 -0.50 15.80
N PRO A 239 -17.70 0.43 16.76
CA PRO A 239 -16.62 1.41 16.96
C PRO A 239 -15.27 0.79 17.34
N GLY A 240 -15.28 -0.41 17.93
CA GLY A 240 -14.06 -1.14 18.32
C GLY A 240 -13.53 -2.14 17.28
N ASN A 241 -14.14 -2.24 16.09
CA ASN A 241 -13.68 -3.20 15.09
C ASN A 241 -12.59 -2.58 14.19
N ALA A 242 -11.34 -3.01 14.36
CA ALA A 242 -10.18 -2.49 13.64
C ALA A 242 -10.27 -2.67 12.10
N VAL A 243 -10.85 -3.77 11.61
CA VAL A 243 -11.01 -4.01 10.17
C VAL A 243 -12.00 -3.03 9.56
N LEU A 244 -13.17 -2.87 10.18
CA LEU A 244 -14.19 -1.92 9.73
C LEU A 244 -13.68 -0.49 9.83
N ARG A 245 -12.91 -0.16 10.87
CA ARG A 245 -12.24 1.14 11.00
C ARG A 245 -11.25 1.40 9.88
N ALA A 246 -10.36 0.46 9.57
CA ALA A 246 -9.40 0.61 8.48
C ALA A 246 -10.09 0.79 7.12
N LEU A 247 -11.20 0.08 6.88
CA LEU A 247 -12.02 0.26 5.67
C LEU A 247 -12.71 1.62 5.65
N ALA A 248 -13.26 2.07 6.78
CA ALA A 248 -13.89 3.38 6.89
C ALA A 248 -12.89 4.53 6.71
N LEU A 249 -11.68 4.41 7.24
CA LEU A 249 -10.59 5.36 6.98
C LEU A 249 -10.24 5.38 5.49
N SER A 250 -10.15 4.22 4.84
CA SER A 250 -9.89 4.15 3.39
C SER A 250 -11.03 4.79 2.57
N ALA A 251 -12.28 4.67 3.02
CA ALA A 251 -13.42 5.36 2.42
C ALA A 251 -13.32 6.89 2.59
N ARG A 252 -12.94 7.36 3.78
CA ARG A 252 -12.73 8.80 4.06
C ARG A 252 -11.55 9.37 3.28
N GLU A 253 -10.47 8.61 3.09
CA GLU A 253 -9.36 9.00 2.23
C GLU A 253 -9.81 9.21 0.78
N MET A 254 -10.71 8.35 0.27
CA MET A 254 -11.22 8.50 -1.10
C MET A 254 -12.19 9.66 -1.29
N THR A 255 -13.01 9.95 -0.28
CA THR A 255 -14.21 10.78 -0.45
C THR A 255 -14.16 12.09 0.34
N GLY A 256 -13.51 12.10 1.50
CA GLY A 256 -13.49 13.22 2.44
C GLY A 256 -12.38 14.23 2.14
N ASP A 257 -12.37 15.34 2.86
CA ASP A 257 -11.30 16.35 2.87
C ASP A 257 -10.06 15.82 3.62
N TRP A 258 -8.87 15.94 3.01
CA TRP A 258 -7.65 15.34 3.56
C TRP A 258 -7.06 16.10 4.74
N ASP A 259 -7.25 17.41 4.81
CA ASP A 259 -6.77 18.22 5.92
C ASP A 259 -7.68 18.04 7.13
N ALA A 260 -8.99 17.97 6.90
CA ALA A 260 -9.95 17.61 7.94
C ALA A 260 -9.69 16.19 8.47
N LEU A 261 -9.48 15.22 7.57
CA LEU A 261 -9.14 13.85 7.96
C LEU A 261 -7.83 13.78 8.75
N ALA A 262 -6.79 14.48 8.31
CA ALA A 262 -5.51 14.56 9.03
C ALA A 262 -5.68 15.16 10.43
N THR A 263 -6.50 16.20 10.57
CA THR A 263 -6.82 16.83 11.85
C THR A 263 -7.53 15.86 12.79
N ASP A 264 -8.53 15.13 12.31
CA ASP A 264 -9.24 14.13 13.09
C ASP A 264 -8.27 13.03 13.57
N LEU A 265 -7.44 12.53 12.66
CA LEU A 265 -6.46 11.47 12.92
C LEU A 265 -5.38 11.89 13.92
N ALA A 266 -4.98 13.17 13.95
CA ALA A 266 -3.99 13.67 14.90
C ALA A 266 -4.42 13.53 16.37
N THR A 267 -5.74 13.46 16.62
CA THR A 267 -6.30 13.27 17.97
C THR A 267 -6.81 11.84 18.22
N ASP A 268 -6.79 10.99 17.19
CA ASP A 268 -7.35 9.64 17.24
C ASP A 268 -6.35 8.63 17.82
N THR A 269 -6.54 8.31 19.10
CA THR A 269 -5.71 7.33 19.82
C THR A 269 -6.30 5.92 19.85
N ALA A 270 -7.44 5.68 19.19
CA ALA A 270 -8.19 4.44 19.40
C ALA A 270 -7.71 3.26 18.54
N ASP A 271 -7.01 3.51 17.42
CA ASP A 271 -6.30 2.48 16.65
C ASP A 271 -5.02 3.06 16.03
N PRO A 272 -3.94 3.20 16.82
CA PRO A 272 -2.71 3.85 16.36
C PRO A 272 -2.10 3.25 15.08
N PRO A 273 -2.09 1.91 14.87
CA PRO A 273 -1.65 1.32 13.61
C PRO A 273 -2.46 1.77 12.38
N ALA A 274 -3.79 1.80 12.49
CA ALA A 274 -4.65 2.25 11.39
C ALA A 274 -4.47 3.76 11.13
N THR A 275 -4.37 4.55 12.21
CA THR A 275 -4.10 6.00 12.16
C THR A 275 -2.76 6.29 11.48
N ALA A 276 -1.68 5.62 11.89
CA ALA A 276 -0.36 5.78 11.29
C ALA A 276 -0.37 5.43 9.79
N ARG A 277 -1.05 4.36 9.39
CA ARG A 277 -1.19 3.98 7.98
C ARG A 277 -1.93 5.05 7.17
N ALA A 278 -3.02 5.60 7.72
CA ALA A 278 -3.79 6.64 7.05
C ALA A 278 -2.97 7.94 6.90
N LEU A 279 -2.32 8.39 7.98
CA LEU A 279 -1.44 9.56 7.95
C LEU A 279 -0.29 9.40 6.96
N LEU A 280 0.33 8.22 6.90
CA LEU A 280 1.38 7.94 5.93
C LEU A 280 0.85 8.01 4.49
N ARG A 281 -0.34 7.45 4.21
CA ARG A 281 -0.98 7.57 2.88
C ARG A 281 -1.37 8.99 2.51
N LEU A 282 -1.59 9.87 3.50
CA LEU A 282 -1.83 11.30 3.29
C LEU A 282 -0.52 12.10 3.10
N GLY A 283 0.65 11.45 3.13
CA GLY A 283 1.95 12.12 3.04
C GLY A 283 2.29 12.92 4.30
N LEU A 284 1.97 12.38 5.48
CA LEU A 284 2.26 12.99 6.78
C LEU A 284 3.08 12.03 7.66
N PRO A 285 4.33 11.72 7.26
CA PRO A 285 5.12 10.67 7.92
C PRO A 285 5.50 11.02 9.37
N GLU A 286 5.71 12.27 9.73
CA GLU A 286 6.02 12.68 11.11
C GLU A 286 4.83 12.44 12.06
N ALA A 287 3.62 12.75 11.57
CA ALA A 287 2.39 12.47 12.32
C ALA A 287 2.15 10.96 12.42
N ALA A 288 2.42 10.22 11.34
CA ALA A 288 2.36 8.76 11.34
C ALA A 288 3.36 8.13 12.35
N LEU A 289 4.58 8.68 12.43
CA LEU A 289 5.59 8.25 13.40
C LEU A 289 5.13 8.49 14.83
N THR A 290 4.57 9.67 15.09
CA THR A 290 3.98 9.99 16.40
C THR A 290 2.88 9.00 16.76
N ALA A 291 1.97 8.71 15.82
CA ALA A 291 0.88 7.76 16.03
C ALA A 291 1.40 6.33 16.33
N VAL A 292 2.36 5.82 15.55
CA VAL A 292 2.88 4.46 15.76
C VAL A 292 3.61 4.32 17.11
N CYS A 293 4.29 5.37 17.57
CA CYS A 293 4.99 5.39 18.85
C CYS A 293 4.07 5.47 20.09
N ILE A 294 2.78 5.77 19.94
CA ILE A 294 1.81 5.79 21.06
C ILE A 294 1.60 4.39 21.65
N GLN A 295 1.89 3.32 20.90
CA GLN A 295 1.52 1.96 21.28
C GLN A 295 2.25 1.48 22.55
N ARG A 296 1.48 1.35 23.65
CA ARG A 296 2.02 1.11 25.01
C ARG A 296 2.36 -0.35 25.33
N SER A 297 1.74 -1.33 24.65
CA SER A 297 2.02 -2.77 24.77
C SER A 297 1.25 -3.56 23.69
N ALA A 298 1.78 -4.67 23.19
CA ALA A 298 1.12 -5.48 22.16
C ALA A 298 1.56 -6.96 22.17
N PRO A 299 0.78 -7.89 21.60
CA PRO A 299 1.25 -9.24 21.31
C PRO A 299 2.56 -9.28 20.51
N PRO A 300 3.41 -10.32 20.65
CA PRO A 300 4.70 -10.41 19.96
C PRO A 300 4.64 -10.13 18.45
N ASP A 301 3.73 -10.80 17.74
CA ASP A 301 3.54 -10.60 16.29
C ASP A 301 3.14 -9.15 15.96
N GLN A 302 2.32 -8.52 16.82
CA GLN A 302 1.92 -7.13 16.63
C GLN A 302 3.08 -6.17 16.89
N GLN A 303 3.94 -6.42 17.88
CA GLN A 303 5.14 -5.62 18.11
C GLN A 303 6.07 -5.64 16.88
N VAL A 304 6.21 -6.80 16.24
CA VAL A 304 6.97 -6.91 14.97
C VAL A 304 6.31 -6.05 13.89
N ARG A 305 4.98 -6.13 13.72
CA ARG A 305 4.25 -5.29 12.74
C ARG A 305 4.40 -3.79 13.01
N THR A 306 4.40 -3.38 14.28
CA THR A 306 4.65 -1.99 14.69
C THR A 306 6.05 -1.55 14.29
N ARG A 307 7.07 -2.36 14.56
CA ARG A 307 8.46 -2.09 14.14
C ARG A 307 8.62 -2.01 12.61
N LEU A 308 7.97 -2.91 11.87
CA LEU A 308 7.95 -2.87 10.40
C LEU A 308 7.31 -1.57 9.89
N ARG A 309 6.20 -1.13 10.51
CA ARG A 309 5.52 0.13 10.18
C ARG A 309 6.38 1.35 10.51
N GLU A 310 7.07 1.35 11.65
CA GLU A 310 8.01 2.42 12.00
C GLU A 310 9.17 2.49 11.00
N ALA A 311 9.74 1.34 10.62
CA ALA A 311 10.80 1.27 9.61
C ALA A 311 10.35 1.84 8.26
N GLU A 312 9.14 1.48 7.80
CA GLU A 312 8.53 2.05 6.59
C GLU A 312 8.38 3.57 6.70
N ILE A 313 7.84 4.08 7.81
CA ILE A 313 7.64 5.53 8.01
C ILE A 313 8.98 6.27 7.95
N ARG A 314 10.00 5.78 8.66
CA ARG A 314 11.35 6.39 8.67
C ARG A 314 12.02 6.33 7.29
N LEU A 315 11.85 5.22 6.56
CA LEU A 315 12.31 5.10 5.18
C LEU A 315 11.69 6.20 4.30
N ARG A 316 10.36 6.43 4.41
CA ARG A 316 9.66 7.49 3.67
C ARG A 316 10.12 8.90 4.05
N MET A 317 10.67 9.08 5.25
CA MET A 317 11.30 10.34 5.69
C MET A 317 12.77 10.48 5.24
N GLY A 318 13.35 9.47 4.59
CA GLY A 318 14.77 9.43 4.25
C GLY A 318 15.69 9.10 5.44
N ASP A 319 15.15 8.76 6.62
CA ASP A 319 15.92 8.33 7.80
C ASP A 319 16.29 6.85 7.70
N LEU A 320 17.26 6.53 6.84
CA LEU A 320 17.69 5.15 6.60
C LEU A 320 18.27 4.48 7.85
N ALA A 321 19.02 5.23 8.65
CA ALA A 321 19.64 4.71 9.87
C ALA A 321 18.57 4.36 10.92
N GLY A 322 17.60 5.26 11.15
CA GLY A 322 16.47 4.99 12.02
C GLY A 322 15.56 3.88 11.48
N ALA A 323 15.36 3.80 10.16
CA ALA A 323 14.60 2.71 9.55
C ALA A 323 15.23 1.34 9.83
N GLY A 324 16.55 1.22 9.65
CA GLY A 324 17.30 0.00 9.99
C GLY A 324 17.25 -0.33 11.48
N HIS A 325 17.36 0.68 12.35
CA HIS A 325 17.24 0.49 13.79
C HIS A 325 15.85 -0.01 14.20
N ALA A 326 14.79 0.62 13.69
CA ALA A 326 13.40 0.24 13.97
C ALA A 326 13.10 -1.18 13.47
N LEU A 327 13.55 -1.53 12.27
CA LEU A 327 13.36 -2.86 11.68
C LEU A 327 13.96 -3.97 12.57
N GLY A 328 15.17 -3.76 13.06
CA GLY A 328 15.85 -4.66 13.99
C GLY A 328 16.09 -6.07 13.43
N THR A 329 16.19 -7.05 14.34
CA THR A 329 16.51 -8.43 13.96
C THR A 329 15.35 -9.14 13.25
N PRO A 330 15.62 -10.00 12.25
CA PRO A 330 14.60 -10.80 11.60
C PRO A 330 13.81 -11.66 12.61
N PRO A 331 12.47 -11.67 12.56
CA PRO A 331 11.68 -12.59 13.37
C PRO A 331 11.82 -14.02 12.83
N ALA A 332 11.75 -15.01 13.71
CA ALA A 332 11.81 -16.42 13.29
C ALA A 332 10.53 -16.87 12.56
N ALA A 333 9.38 -16.33 12.96
CA ALA A 333 8.07 -16.77 12.53
C ALA A 333 7.68 -16.24 11.14
N TRP A 334 7.17 -17.13 10.30
CA TRP A 334 6.44 -16.79 9.08
C TRP A 334 5.01 -16.32 9.42
N PRO A 335 4.44 -15.33 8.71
CA PRO A 335 4.98 -14.60 7.56
C PRO A 335 5.83 -13.37 7.90
N LEU A 336 5.96 -13.04 9.19
CA LEU A 336 6.67 -11.84 9.63
C LEU A 336 8.13 -11.83 9.15
N ARG A 337 8.76 -13.00 9.00
CA ARG A 337 10.10 -13.15 8.42
C ARG A 337 10.17 -12.66 6.97
N ALA A 338 9.13 -12.92 6.17
CA ALA A 338 9.03 -12.45 4.80
C ALA A 338 8.76 -10.94 4.73
N ASP A 339 7.87 -10.43 5.60
CA ASP A 339 7.61 -8.99 5.71
C ASP A 339 8.89 -8.23 6.12
N HIS A 340 9.68 -8.80 7.04
CA HIS A 340 10.98 -8.24 7.44
C HIS A 340 11.99 -8.26 6.28
N ALA A 341 12.12 -9.38 5.56
CA ALA A 341 13.00 -9.48 4.40
C ALA A 341 12.67 -8.45 3.31
N TYR A 342 11.37 -8.21 3.06
CA TYR A 342 10.91 -7.17 2.15
C TYR A 342 11.42 -5.78 2.59
N TRP A 343 11.16 -5.38 3.83
CA TRP A 343 11.58 -4.05 4.31
C TRP A 343 13.10 -3.89 4.44
N ALA A 344 13.82 -4.96 4.80
CA ALA A 344 15.28 -4.96 4.78
C ALA A 344 15.82 -4.66 3.38
N ALA A 345 15.20 -5.25 2.35
CA ALA A 345 15.56 -5.00 0.96
C ALA A 345 15.19 -3.59 0.50
N GLU A 346 14.02 -3.08 0.85
CA GLU A 346 13.62 -1.70 0.53
C GLU A 346 14.57 -0.67 1.15
N ILE A 347 14.99 -0.87 2.41
CA ILE A 347 15.97 0.00 3.09
C ILE A 347 17.34 -0.08 2.38
N ALA A 348 17.80 -1.29 2.03
CA ALA A 348 19.06 -1.46 1.31
C ALA A 348 19.02 -0.79 -0.08
N LEU A 349 17.92 -0.91 -0.81
CA LEU A 349 17.73 -0.29 -2.12
C LEU A 349 17.70 1.24 -2.05
N ALA A 350 17.06 1.82 -1.03
CA ALA A 350 17.13 3.26 -0.77
C ALA A 350 18.56 3.72 -0.40
N GLY A 351 19.31 2.87 0.31
CA GLY A 351 20.75 3.04 0.56
C GLY A 351 21.65 2.73 -0.65
N ARG A 352 21.08 2.47 -1.83
CA ARG A 352 21.79 2.13 -3.08
C ARG A 352 22.68 0.88 -2.98
N ASP A 353 22.30 -0.07 -2.14
CA ASP A 353 22.97 -1.37 -1.97
C ASP A 353 22.09 -2.52 -2.50
N PRO A 354 22.07 -2.75 -3.83
CA PRO A 354 21.28 -3.83 -4.41
C PRO A 354 21.77 -5.22 -4.00
N ALA A 355 23.06 -5.36 -3.65
CA ALA A 355 23.62 -6.64 -3.20
C ALA A 355 23.08 -7.05 -1.83
N ALA A 356 23.07 -6.12 -0.86
CA ALA A 356 22.44 -6.34 0.44
C ALA A 356 20.93 -6.60 0.31
N ALA A 357 20.26 -5.92 -0.64
CA ALA A 357 18.84 -6.15 -0.89
C ALA A 357 18.56 -7.58 -1.38
N LEU A 358 19.32 -8.08 -2.37
CA LEU A 358 19.20 -9.46 -2.85
C LEU A 358 19.52 -10.47 -1.73
N ALA A 359 20.54 -10.20 -0.91
CA ALA A 359 20.89 -11.05 0.23
C ALA A 359 19.75 -11.14 1.27
N ALA A 360 19.08 -10.01 1.54
CA ALA A 360 17.94 -9.95 2.45
C ALA A 360 16.73 -10.75 1.94
N LEU A 361 16.44 -10.69 0.63
CA LEU A 361 15.30 -11.38 0.01
C LEU A 361 15.52 -12.88 -0.16
N ALA A 362 16.76 -13.31 -0.38
CA ALA A 362 17.10 -14.67 -0.78
C ALA A 362 16.49 -15.77 0.11
N PRO A 363 16.47 -15.69 1.47
CA PRO A 363 15.82 -16.69 2.30
C PRO A 363 14.31 -16.82 2.03
N ALA A 364 13.59 -15.70 1.93
CA ALA A 364 12.14 -15.72 1.71
C ALA A 364 11.76 -16.19 0.30
N LEU A 365 12.59 -15.91 -0.71
CA LEU A 365 12.39 -16.39 -2.09
C LEU A 365 12.69 -17.89 -2.23
N ARG A 366 13.73 -18.40 -1.56
CA ARG A 366 14.06 -19.85 -1.56
C ARG A 366 12.95 -20.70 -0.96
N ASP A 367 12.23 -20.18 0.04
CA ASP A 367 11.09 -20.85 0.67
C ASP A 367 9.82 -20.90 -0.25
N GLY A 368 9.92 -20.45 -1.50
CA GLY A 368 8.86 -20.56 -2.51
C GLY A 368 7.69 -19.60 -2.28
N SER A 369 7.95 -18.43 -1.68
CA SER A 369 6.92 -17.45 -1.38
C SER A 369 6.19 -16.94 -2.64
N ALA A 370 4.86 -17.00 -2.63
CA ALA A 370 4.00 -16.44 -3.67
C ALA A 370 3.75 -14.93 -3.49
N ARG A 371 4.44 -14.28 -2.54
CA ARG A 371 4.29 -12.86 -2.26
C ARG A 371 4.90 -12.02 -3.38
N MET A 372 4.05 -11.51 -4.26
CA MET A 372 4.41 -10.64 -5.39
C MET A 372 5.39 -9.52 -5.03
N GLY A 373 5.23 -8.88 -3.86
CA GLY A 373 6.11 -7.80 -3.41
C GLY A 373 7.59 -8.20 -3.29
N LEU A 374 7.88 -9.45 -2.89
CA LEU A 374 9.27 -9.94 -2.82
C LEU A 374 9.90 -10.06 -4.20
N HIS A 375 9.15 -10.55 -5.19
CA HIS A 375 9.61 -10.67 -6.56
C HIS A 375 9.81 -9.30 -7.21
N LEU A 376 8.93 -8.34 -6.94
CA LEU A 376 9.10 -6.97 -7.43
C LEU A 376 10.35 -6.30 -6.85
N SER A 377 10.59 -6.43 -5.53
CA SER A 377 11.81 -5.91 -4.90
C SER A 377 13.07 -6.61 -5.42
N ALA A 378 13.01 -7.93 -5.67
CA ALA A 378 14.13 -8.68 -6.24
C ALA A 378 14.41 -8.27 -7.69
N ALA A 379 13.38 -8.05 -8.50
CA ALA A 379 13.51 -7.53 -9.85
C ALA A 379 14.18 -6.15 -9.87
N ARG A 380 13.73 -5.23 -9.00
CA ARG A 380 14.35 -3.92 -8.85
C ARG A 380 15.81 -4.02 -8.41
N ALA A 381 16.10 -4.91 -7.46
CA ALA A 381 17.47 -5.12 -6.99
C ALA A 381 18.39 -5.68 -8.09
N GLY A 382 17.93 -6.66 -8.88
CA GLY A 382 18.64 -7.18 -10.05
C GLY A 382 18.89 -6.09 -11.10
N PHE A 383 17.86 -5.30 -11.41
CA PHE A 383 17.96 -4.17 -12.34
C PHE A 383 19.02 -3.16 -11.89
N LEU A 384 18.99 -2.73 -10.63
CA LEU A 384 20.00 -1.81 -10.09
C LEU A 384 21.39 -2.45 -10.02
N ALA A 385 21.51 -3.74 -9.69
CA ALA A 385 22.77 -4.48 -9.76
C ALA A 385 23.34 -4.61 -11.19
N GLY A 386 22.50 -4.41 -12.22
CA GLY A 386 22.87 -4.64 -13.63
C GLY A 386 22.70 -6.09 -14.07
N ASP A 387 22.13 -6.96 -13.23
CA ASP A 387 21.74 -8.31 -13.58
C ASP A 387 20.32 -8.29 -14.18
N LEU A 388 20.26 -7.94 -15.46
CA LEU A 388 19.00 -7.73 -16.19
C LEU A 388 18.26 -9.04 -16.45
N THR A 389 18.98 -10.17 -16.55
CA THR A 389 18.38 -11.50 -16.65
C THR A 389 17.64 -11.86 -15.36
N LEU A 390 18.29 -11.70 -14.21
CA LEU A 390 17.65 -11.92 -12.91
C LEU A 390 16.41 -11.03 -12.73
N ALA A 391 16.49 -9.76 -13.17
CA ALA A 391 15.38 -8.84 -13.11
C ALA A 391 14.18 -9.33 -13.95
N LEU A 392 14.40 -9.74 -15.19
CA LEU A 392 13.37 -10.28 -16.09
C LEU A 392 12.77 -11.60 -15.58
N ASP A 393 13.57 -12.48 -14.98
CA ASP A 393 13.10 -13.74 -14.40
C ASP A 393 12.11 -13.48 -13.26
N HIS A 394 12.42 -12.53 -12.38
CA HIS A 394 11.53 -12.16 -11.28
C HIS A 394 10.27 -11.42 -11.75
N LEU A 395 10.35 -10.60 -12.81
CA LEU A 395 9.16 -10.00 -13.40
C LEU A 395 8.27 -11.04 -14.08
N THR A 396 8.86 -12.03 -14.75
CA THR A 396 8.11 -13.18 -15.31
C THR A 396 7.38 -13.95 -14.23
N GLN A 397 8.03 -14.22 -13.09
CA GLN A 397 7.40 -14.86 -11.95
C GLN A 397 6.30 -13.98 -11.32
N PHE A 398 6.50 -12.66 -11.23
CA PHE A 398 5.46 -11.72 -10.80
C PHE A 398 4.24 -11.78 -11.73
N ARG A 399 4.43 -11.71 -13.06
CA ARG A 399 3.34 -11.82 -14.03
C ARG A 399 2.56 -13.12 -13.87
N ARG A 400 3.26 -14.25 -13.74
CA ARG A 400 2.61 -15.55 -13.48
C ARG A 400 1.73 -15.51 -12.22
N LEU A 401 2.23 -14.94 -11.12
CA LEU A 401 1.45 -14.80 -9.88
C LEU A 401 0.25 -13.87 -10.05
N LYS A 402 0.40 -12.82 -10.87
CA LYS A 402 -0.69 -11.89 -11.21
C LYS A 402 -1.73 -12.55 -12.13
N THR A 403 -1.32 -13.40 -13.06
CA THR A 403 -2.22 -14.27 -13.84
C THR A 403 -2.98 -15.21 -12.93
N ASP A 404 -2.30 -15.84 -11.96
CA ASP A 404 -2.98 -16.66 -10.95
C ASP A 404 -3.97 -15.82 -10.12
N GLN A 405 -3.70 -14.54 -9.83
CA GLN A 405 -4.64 -13.64 -9.15
C GLN A 405 -5.86 -13.34 -10.02
N LEU A 406 -5.67 -12.79 -11.23
CA LEU A 406 -6.73 -12.23 -12.07
C LEU A 406 -7.50 -13.31 -12.86
N GLY A 407 -6.88 -14.45 -13.12
CA GLY A 407 -7.42 -15.48 -14.01
C GLY A 407 -7.11 -15.25 -15.50
N GLU A 408 -6.47 -14.14 -15.84
CA GLU A 408 -6.01 -13.80 -17.19
C GLU A 408 -4.62 -13.16 -17.16
N ASP A 409 -3.92 -13.20 -18.29
CA ASP A 409 -2.58 -12.62 -18.41
C ASP A 409 -2.67 -11.08 -18.42
N PRO A 410 -2.10 -10.38 -17.41
CA PRO A 410 -2.09 -8.92 -17.40
C PRO A 410 -1.21 -8.30 -18.50
N GLY A 411 -0.40 -9.10 -19.20
CA GLY A 411 0.60 -8.62 -20.16
C GLY A 411 1.81 -7.98 -19.48
N GLU A 412 2.67 -7.37 -20.30
CA GLU A 412 3.84 -6.62 -19.81
C GLU A 412 3.43 -5.26 -19.25
N ASP A 413 3.90 -4.95 -18.05
CA ASP A 413 3.70 -3.64 -17.44
C ASP A 413 4.90 -2.71 -17.65
N LEU A 414 4.87 -1.53 -17.03
CA LEU A 414 5.93 -0.54 -17.15
C LEU A 414 7.32 -1.06 -16.72
N ARG A 415 7.36 -1.88 -15.68
CA ARG A 415 8.61 -2.43 -15.12
C ARG A 415 9.28 -3.35 -16.13
N ASP A 416 8.47 -4.16 -16.81
CA ASP A 416 8.91 -5.02 -17.91
C ASP A 416 9.54 -4.22 -19.04
N ARG A 417 8.89 -3.12 -19.44
CA ARG A 417 9.40 -2.24 -20.50
C ARG A 417 10.72 -1.58 -20.13
N ILE A 418 10.85 -1.08 -18.89
CA ILE A 418 12.08 -0.44 -18.40
C ILE A 418 13.25 -1.44 -18.38
N VAL A 419 13.04 -2.62 -17.80
CA VAL A 419 14.08 -3.65 -17.69
C VAL A 419 14.40 -4.23 -19.07
N GLY A 420 13.39 -4.47 -19.89
CA GLY A 420 13.53 -4.96 -21.27
C GLY A 420 14.31 -4.00 -22.16
N ASP A 421 14.02 -2.69 -22.10
CA ASP A 421 14.82 -1.68 -22.80
C ASP A 421 16.28 -1.67 -22.35
N ALA A 422 16.53 -1.73 -21.04
CA ALA A 422 17.89 -1.80 -20.53
C ALA A 422 18.62 -3.07 -21.04
N ALA A 423 17.93 -4.21 -21.09
CA ALA A 423 18.49 -5.48 -21.55
C ALA A 423 18.82 -5.44 -23.05
N ASN A 424 17.88 -4.92 -23.86
CA ASN A 424 18.07 -4.74 -25.29
C ASN A 424 19.18 -3.73 -25.60
N ALA A 425 19.20 -2.59 -24.91
CA ALA A 425 20.25 -1.60 -25.07
C ALA A 425 21.64 -2.18 -24.72
N THR A 426 21.72 -2.96 -23.64
CA THR A 426 22.98 -3.62 -23.25
C THR A 426 23.44 -4.62 -24.31
N SER A 427 22.54 -5.44 -24.85
CA SER A 427 22.89 -6.43 -25.88
C SER A 427 23.26 -5.79 -27.22
N GLU A 428 22.69 -4.64 -27.54
CA GLU A 428 22.97 -3.82 -28.72
C GLU A 428 24.20 -2.92 -28.56
N GLY A 429 24.80 -2.85 -27.37
CA GLY A 429 25.92 -1.94 -27.07
C GLY A 429 25.55 -0.46 -27.00
N ARG A 430 24.27 -0.14 -26.79
CA ARG A 430 23.77 1.22 -26.56
C ARG A 430 24.05 1.67 -25.12
N GLY A 431 24.33 2.96 -24.98
CA GLY A 431 24.55 3.62 -23.69
C GLY A 431 23.27 4.19 -23.07
N PRO A 432 23.35 4.67 -21.81
CA PRO A 432 22.23 5.32 -21.13
C PRO A 432 21.75 6.61 -21.79
N GLU A 433 22.53 7.22 -22.68
CA GLU A 433 22.14 8.40 -23.46
C GLU A 433 21.07 8.08 -24.53
N THR A 434 20.80 6.80 -24.81
CA THR A 434 19.81 6.37 -25.81
C THR A 434 18.86 5.29 -25.30
N SER A 435 18.91 4.97 -24.00
CA SER A 435 18.06 3.96 -23.36
C SER A 435 17.44 4.54 -22.09
N PRO A 436 16.11 4.74 -22.05
CA PRO A 436 15.42 5.15 -20.84
C PRO A 436 15.69 4.24 -19.63
N GLY A 437 15.77 2.92 -19.84
CA GLY A 437 16.04 1.96 -18.78
C GLY A 437 17.45 2.12 -18.20
N LEU A 438 18.48 2.19 -19.05
CA LEU A 438 19.85 2.43 -18.58
C LEU A 438 20.02 3.83 -17.97
N ALA A 439 19.32 4.84 -18.51
CA ALA A 439 19.33 6.19 -17.95
C ALA A 439 18.74 6.23 -16.54
N ALA A 440 17.58 5.60 -16.35
CA ALA A 440 16.90 5.51 -15.06
C ALA A 440 17.78 4.80 -14.03
N ARG A 441 18.40 3.67 -14.41
CA ARG A 441 19.36 2.96 -13.56
C ARG A 441 20.53 3.85 -13.14
N ALA A 442 21.10 4.62 -14.08
CA ALA A 442 22.22 5.51 -13.78
C ALA A 442 21.83 6.62 -12.78
N LEU A 443 20.66 7.24 -12.96
CA LEU A 443 20.14 8.26 -12.04
C LEU A 443 19.80 7.68 -10.66
N ALA A 444 19.26 6.46 -10.59
CA ALA A 444 19.00 5.79 -9.33
C ALA A 444 20.28 5.53 -8.53
N LEU A 445 21.35 5.05 -9.18
CA LEU A 445 22.59 4.68 -8.48
C LEU A 445 23.46 5.89 -8.14
N SER A 446 23.49 6.88 -9.03
CA SER A 446 24.35 8.05 -8.91
C SER A 446 23.57 9.33 -9.21
N PRO A 447 22.68 9.78 -8.29
CA PRO A 447 22.00 11.06 -8.43
C PRO A 447 23.02 12.20 -8.62
N PRO A 448 22.85 13.09 -9.61
CA PRO A 448 23.77 14.20 -9.83
C PRO A 448 23.76 15.20 -8.66
N GLY A 449 24.93 15.75 -8.33
CA GLY A 449 25.05 16.80 -7.32
C GLY A 449 24.51 18.15 -7.79
N PHE A 450 24.01 18.96 -6.86
CA PHE A 450 23.48 20.30 -7.17
C PHE A 450 24.56 21.38 -7.03
N THR A 451 24.73 22.20 -8.07
CA THR A 451 25.53 23.43 -8.03
C THR A 451 24.63 24.62 -8.32
N ALA A 452 24.47 25.51 -7.34
CA ALA A 452 23.62 26.69 -7.49
C ALA A 452 24.15 27.67 -8.55
N THR A 453 23.25 28.37 -9.22
CA THR A 453 23.53 29.39 -10.24
C THR A 453 22.70 30.65 -10.00
N ALA A 454 22.89 31.68 -10.83
CA ALA A 454 22.02 32.85 -10.84
C ALA A 454 20.70 32.64 -11.60
N GLY A 455 20.38 31.40 -12.00
CA GLY A 455 19.12 31.05 -12.66
C GLY A 455 17.91 31.47 -11.83
N ALA A 456 16.86 31.92 -12.52
CA ALA A 456 15.64 32.42 -11.89
C ALA A 456 14.42 31.73 -12.51
N ILE A 457 13.94 30.68 -11.85
CA ILE A 457 12.67 30.03 -12.19
C ILE A 457 11.53 31.05 -11.98
N PRO A 458 10.73 31.35 -13.02
CA PRO A 458 9.60 32.30 -12.91
C PRO A 458 8.61 31.96 -11.79
N ARG A 459 8.04 33.00 -11.15
CA ARG A 459 7.07 32.87 -10.04
C ARG A 459 5.65 32.61 -10.54
N GLN A 460 5.45 31.51 -11.25
CA GLN A 460 4.16 31.11 -11.80
C GLN A 460 4.00 29.59 -11.73
N LEU A 461 2.75 29.16 -11.66
CA LEU A 461 2.35 27.77 -11.46
C LEU A 461 1.30 27.39 -12.50
N ALA A 462 1.52 26.31 -13.24
CA ALA A 462 0.55 25.77 -14.19
C ALA A 462 0.12 24.35 -13.83
N HIS A 463 -1.14 24.07 -14.13
CA HIS A 463 -1.74 22.74 -14.07
C HIS A 463 -2.43 22.45 -15.40
N TYR A 464 -2.61 21.16 -15.69
CA TYR A 464 -3.44 20.71 -16.80
C TYR A 464 -4.48 19.70 -16.32
N TRP A 465 -5.74 19.90 -16.72
CA TRP A 465 -6.84 18.99 -16.39
C TRP A 465 -7.87 18.92 -17.51
N GLU A 466 -8.12 17.72 -18.00
CA GLU A 466 -9.23 17.42 -18.92
C GLU A 466 -10.31 16.64 -18.17
N GLY A 467 -11.48 17.26 -18.02
CA GLY A 467 -12.64 16.63 -17.41
C GLY A 467 -13.35 17.53 -16.40
N PRO A 468 -14.39 17.01 -15.72
CA PRO A 468 -15.13 17.77 -14.73
C PRO A 468 -14.23 18.25 -13.58
N ARG A 469 -14.48 19.47 -13.10
CA ARG A 469 -13.85 20.00 -11.88
C ARG A 469 -14.50 19.38 -10.64
N SER A 470 -14.13 18.13 -10.39
CA SER A 470 -14.59 17.33 -9.26
C SER A 470 -14.04 17.85 -7.92
N ALA A 471 -14.60 17.38 -6.80
CA ALA A 471 -14.15 17.79 -5.46
C ALA A 471 -12.63 17.52 -5.20
N PRO A 472 -12.02 16.41 -5.65
CA PRO A 472 -10.57 16.22 -5.57
C PRO A 472 -9.76 17.27 -6.35
N VAL A 473 -10.20 17.63 -7.56
CA VAL A 473 -9.56 18.64 -8.41
C VAL A 473 -9.58 20.02 -7.77
N GLU A 474 -10.76 20.45 -7.29
CA GLU A 474 -10.92 21.74 -6.61
C GLU A 474 -10.06 21.85 -5.35
N ARG A 475 -9.89 20.73 -4.64
CA ARG A 475 -9.06 20.66 -3.45
C ARG A 475 -7.58 20.84 -3.78
N GLY A 476 -7.07 20.15 -4.80
CA GLY A 476 -5.69 20.32 -5.27
C GLY A 476 -5.41 21.78 -5.66
N LEU A 477 -6.31 22.39 -6.43
CA LEU A 477 -6.19 23.80 -6.82
C LEU A 477 -6.10 24.75 -5.61
N ARG A 478 -7.02 24.61 -4.64
CA ARG A 478 -7.02 25.42 -3.42
C ARG A 478 -5.76 25.22 -2.58
N ALA A 479 -5.29 23.98 -2.45
CA ALA A 479 -4.09 23.67 -1.68
C ALA A 479 -2.84 24.34 -2.29
N TRP A 480 -2.68 24.25 -3.61
CA TRP A 480 -1.60 24.94 -4.33
C TRP A 480 -1.66 26.46 -4.18
N ALA A 481 -2.83 27.08 -4.36
CA ALA A 481 -3.03 28.51 -4.14
C ALA A 481 -2.68 28.95 -2.71
N ALA A 482 -3.14 28.18 -1.71
CA ALA A 482 -2.95 28.52 -0.31
C ALA A 482 -1.48 28.43 0.13
N GLN A 483 -0.74 27.42 -0.36
CA GLN A 483 0.68 27.23 -0.04
C GLN A 483 1.62 28.15 -0.83
N HIS A 484 1.14 28.72 -1.94
CA HIS A 484 1.95 29.53 -2.85
C HIS A 484 1.24 30.82 -3.28
N PRO A 485 0.89 31.71 -2.34
CA PRO A 485 0.24 32.98 -2.67
C PRO A 485 1.13 33.91 -3.50
N ASP A 486 2.43 33.63 -3.58
CA ASP A 486 3.41 34.36 -4.38
C ASP A 486 3.55 33.85 -5.82
N LEU A 487 2.92 32.71 -6.18
CA LEU A 487 2.93 32.15 -7.53
C LEU A 487 1.62 32.49 -8.25
N SER A 488 1.71 33.03 -9.47
CA SER A 488 0.53 33.16 -10.33
C SER A 488 0.07 31.79 -10.82
N GLN A 489 -1.02 31.27 -10.27
CA GLN A 489 -1.55 29.95 -10.60
C GLN A 489 -2.52 29.97 -11.79
N GLN A 490 -2.36 29.05 -12.73
CA GLN A 490 -3.23 28.86 -13.87
C GLN A 490 -3.58 27.38 -14.09
N LEU A 491 -4.86 27.12 -14.35
CA LEU A 491 -5.34 25.81 -14.80
C LEU A 491 -5.65 25.87 -16.30
N PHE A 492 -5.10 24.93 -17.06
CA PHE A 492 -5.42 24.73 -18.47
C PHE A 492 -6.28 23.49 -18.65
N ASP A 493 -7.32 23.62 -19.47
CA ASP A 493 -7.99 22.47 -20.09
C ASP A 493 -7.50 22.30 -21.54
N ALA A 494 -8.08 21.35 -22.28
CA ALA A 494 -7.70 21.11 -23.67
C ALA A 494 -7.87 22.34 -24.57
N ALA A 495 -8.92 23.13 -24.36
CA ALA A 495 -9.19 24.32 -25.18
C ALA A 495 -8.21 25.46 -24.85
N GLY A 496 -7.95 25.69 -23.57
CA GLY A 496 -6.99 26.65 -23.05
C GLY A 496 -5.56 26.30 -23.50
N ALA A 497 -5.16 25.03 -23.42
CA ALA A 497 -3.87 24.56 -23.90
C ALA A 497 -3.75 24.70 -25.42
N THR A 498 -4.79 24.35 -26.19
CA THR A 498 -4.82 24.56 -27.65
C THR A 498 -4.63 26.04 -28.01
N ALA A 499 -5.36 26.94 -27.34
CA ALA A 499 -5.26 28.38 -27.58
C ALA A 499 -3.91 28.95 -27.13
N TRP A 500 -3.28 28.34 -26.12
CA TRP A 500 -1.94 28.72 -25.68
C TRP A 500 -0.88 28.25 -26.70
N LEU A 501 -0.94 27.00 -27.14
CA LEU A 501 -0.04 26.41 -28.13
C LEU A 501 -0.10 27.16 -29.46
N SER A 502 -1.29 27.53 -29.94
CA SER A 502 -1.42 28.26 -31.21
C SER A 502 -0.75 29.63 -31.20
N ARG A 503 -0.58 30.25 -30.03
CA ARG A 503 0.09 31.55 -29.86
C ARG A 503 1.60 31.44 -29.70
N HIS A 504 2.11 30.38 -29.06
CA HIS A 504 3.52 30.28 -28.66
C HIS A 504 4.30 29.21 -29.42
N THR A 505 3.64 28.14 -29.84
CA THR A 505 4.21 26.96 -30.53
C THR A 505 3.23 26.43 -31.58
N PRO A 506 2.89 27.22 -32.62
CA PRO A 506 1.79 26.89 -33.53
C PRO A 506 1.93 25.51 -34.18
N ASP A 507 3.16 25.07 -34.46
CA ASP A 507 3.48 23.78 -35.07
C ASP A 507 3.04 22.57 -34.23
N LEU A 508 2.94 22.72 -32.90
CA LEU A 508 2.48 21.66 -32.00
C LEU A 508 0.96 21.56 -31.89
N THR A 509 0.21 22.55 -32.37
CA THR A 509 -1.25 22.63 -32.17
C THR A 509 -1.96 21.44 -32.82
N ALA A 510 -1.65 21.15 -34.08
CA ALA A 510 -2.25 20.03 -34.81
C ALA A 510 -1.86 18.68 -34.19
N LEU A 511 -0.61 18.56 -33.73
CA LEU A 511 -0.12 17.37 -33.06
C LEU A 511 -0.88 17.10 -31.75
N PHE A 512 -1.05 18.14 -30.92
CA PHE A 512 -1.79 18.10 -29.67
C PHE A 512 -3.25 17.69 -29.86
N GLN A 513 -3.94 18.31 -30.82
CA GLN A 513 -5.34 18.01 -31.13
C GLN A 513 -5.54 16.57 -31.61
N ARG A 514 -4.57 16.02 -32.35
CA ARG A 514 -4.61 14.64 -32.84
C ARG A 514 -4.52 13.60 -31.73
N GLN A 515 -3.87 13.92 -30.60
CA GLN A 515 -3.75 12.96 -29.50
C GLN A 515 -5.13 12.69 -28.90
N THR A 516 -5.47 11.41 -28.73
CA THR A 516 -6.74 10.97 -28.14
C THR A 516 -6.65 10.73 -26.63
N LEU A 517 -5.45 10.46 -26.12
CA LEU A 517 -5.20 10.24 -24.70
C LEU A 517 -4.93 11.57 -23.98
N PRO A 518 -5.71 11.94 -22.94
CA PRO A 518 -5.47 13.15 -22.15
C PRO A 518 -4.06 13.21 -21.53
N ALA A 519 -3.50 12.07 -21.14
CA ALA A 519 -2.14 12.00 -20.60
C ALA A 519 -1.08 12.42 -21.63
N ALA A 520 -1.20 11.99 -22.89
CA ALA A 520 -0.28 12.37 -23.96
C ALA A 520 -0.39 13.87 -24.30
N ARG A 521 -1.61 14.43 -24.25
CA ARG A 521 -1.84 15.87 -24.37
C ARG A 521 -1.17 16.64 -23.24
N ALA A 522 -1.38 16.22 -22.00
CA ALA A 522 -0.79 16.82 -20.81
C ALA A 522 0.75 16.82 -20.90
N ASP A 523 1.35 15.70 -21.30
CA ASP A 523 2.79 15.55 -21.46
C ASP A 523 3.38 16.53 -22.47
N LEU A 524 2.79 16.58 -23.68
CA LEU A 524 3.23 17.49 -24.74
C LEU A 524 3.08 18.96 -24.31
N PHE A 525 1.92 19.32 -23.76
CA PHE A 525 1.64 20.69 -23.33
C PHE A 525 2.55 21.13 -22.18
N ARG A 526 2.79 20.26 -21.19
CA ARG A 526 3.68 20.52 -20.06
C ARG A 526 5.08 20.89 -20.52
N LEU A 527 5.65 20.10 -21.44
CA LEU A 527 6.98 20.35 -21.97
C LEU A 527 7.04 21.68 -22.75
N ALA A 528 6.05 21.94 -23.60
CA ALA A 528 5.96 23.21 -24.34
C ALA A 528 5.82 24.42 -23.41
N TRP A 529 4.98 24.32 -22.39
CA TRP A 529 4.76 25.40 -21.42
C TRP A 529 6.03 25.66 -20.58
N ILE A 530 6.66 24.61 -20.05
CA ILE A 530 7.93 24.74 -19.29
C ILE A 530 9.02 25.35 -20.16
N LEU A 531 9.17 24.90 -21.42
CA LEU A 531 10.20 25.42 -22.32
C LEU A 531 10.00 26.92 -22.62
N HIS A 532 8.78 27.37 -22.87
CA HIS A 532 8.53 28.76 -23.28
C HIS A 532 8.36 29.72 -22.12
N GLN A 533 7.61 29.31 -21.08
CA GLN A 533 7.21 30.19 -19.99
C GLN A 533 8.07 30.00 -18.75
N GLY A 534 8.61 28.80 -18.52
CA GLY A 534 9.21 28.41 -17.25
C GLY A 534 8.22 28.50 -16.07
N GLY A 535 8.73 28.34 -14.86
CA GLY A 535 7.96 28.31 -13.63
C GLY A 535 7.78 26.88 -13.12
N VAL A 536 6.71 26.63 -12.37
CA VAL A 536 6.36 25.32 -11.83
C VAL A 536 5.20 24.76 -12.64
N PHE A 537 5.31 23.51 -13.08
CA PHE A 537 4.20 22.73 -13.62
C PHE A 537 3.99 21.52 -12.74
N THR A 538 2.75 21.25 -12.32
CA THR A 538 2.47 20.09 -11.49
C THR A 538 1.06 19.53 -11.71
N ASP A 539 0.94 18.21 -11.65
CA ASP A 539 -0.36 17.54 -11.71
C ASP A 539 -1.16 17.82 -10.44
N LEU A 540 -2.49 17.79 -10.52
CA LEU A 540 -3.35 18.19 -9.40
C LEU A 540 -3.41 17.17 -8.26
N ASP A 541 -2.88 15.98 -8.50
CA ASP A 541 -2.76 14.90 -7.53
C ASP A 541 -1.38 14.82 -6.86
N GLU A 542 -0.51 15.77 -7.18
CA GLU A 542 0.66 16.17 -6.41
C GLU A 542 0.21 17.21 -5.38
N TYR A 543 -0.08 16.74 -4.15
CA TYR A 543 -0.75 17.57 -3.16
C TYR A 543 0.25 18.30 -2.26
N PRO A 544 0.27 19.65 -2.25
CA PRO A 544 1.29 20.40 -1.54
C PRO A 544 1.01 20.40 -0.03
N ARG A 545 1.97 19.89 0.74
CA ARG A 545 2.01 19.91 2.20
C ARG A 545 2.83 21.08 2.76
N ALA A 546 3.80 21.56 1.99
CA ALA A 546 4.61 22.73 2.32
C ALA A 546 5.02 23.51 1.05
N PRO A 547 5.45 24.77 1.16
CA PRO A 547 5.86 25.57 -0.01
C PRO A 547 7.05 24.94 -0.75
N VAL A 548 6.99 24.80 -2.08
CA VAL A 548 8.08 24.25 -2.90
C VAL A 548 9.12 25.29 -3.31
N THR A 549 8.87 26.57 -3.03
CA THR A 549 9.72 27.70 -3.42
C THR A 549 11.18 27.59 -2.97
N PRO A 550 11.54 26.98 -1.81
CA PRO A 550 12.95 26.80 -1.45
C PRO A 550 13.73 25.87 -2.40
N TRP A 551 13.05 24.99 -3.14
CA TRP A 551 13.71 24.15 -4.15
C TRP A 551 14.13 24.95 -5.39
N LEU A 552 13.47 26.08 -5.66
CA LEU A 552 13.70 26.92 -6.83
C LEU A 552 14.96 27.79 -6.68
N GLU A 553 15.42 28.02 -5.45
CA GLU A 553 16.53 28.91 -5.15
C GLU A 553 17.85 28.42 -5.77
N GLY A 554 18.45 29.27 -6.60
CA GLY A 554 19.68 28.98 -7.34
C GLY A 554 19.56 27.87 -8.40
N ALA A 555 18.34 27.37 -8.64
CA ALA A 555 18.06 26.33 -9.61
C ALA A 555 17.69 26.95 -10.96
N ARG A 556 18.14 26.31 -12.03
CA ARG A 556 17.64 26.51 -13.40
C ARG A 556 16.55 25.50 -13.71
N ALA A 557 16.64 24.29 -13.15
CA ALA A 557 15.56 23.31 -13.15
C ALA A 557 15.53 22.50 -11.86
N VAL A 558 14.34 22.05 -11.48
CA VAL A 558 14.09 21.09 -10.40
C VAL A 558 13.40 19.88 -11.00
N LEU A 559 14.02 18.71 -10.85
CA LEU A 559 13.60 17.42 -11.37
C LEU A 559 13.51 16.42 -10.21
N VAL A 560 12.56 15.49 -10.26
CA VAL A 560 12.35 14.49 -9.20
C VAL A 560 12.74 13.11 -9.72
N ILE A 561 13.63 12.41 -9.01
CA ILE A 561 13.99 11.02 -9.31
C ILE A 561 13.03 10.09 -8.54
N GLU A 562 12.20 9.34 -9.28
CA GLU A 562 11.31 8.34 -8.69
C GLU A 562 12.11 7.09 -8.28
N GLU A 563 12.15 6.80 -6.97
CA GLU A 563 12.94 5.69 -6.42
C GLU A 563 12.52 4.29 -6.91
N GLY A 564 11.36 4.15 -7.56
CA GLY A 564 10.91 2.89 -8.15
C GLY A 564 11.90 2.32 -9.16
N HIS A 565 12.34 3.12 -10.14
CA HIS A 565 13.29 2.69 -11.18
C HIS A 565 14.35 3.76 -11.50
N GLY A 566 14.34 4.91 -10.84
CA GLY A 566 15.25 6.03 -11.10
C GLY A 566 14.84 6.96 -12.24
N THR A 567 13.57 6.94 -12.62
CA THR A 567 13.02 7.75 -13.70
C THR A 567 12.78 9.18 -13.24
N ILE A 568 12.85 10.15 -14.15
CA ILE A 568 12.49 11.52 -13.85
C ILE A 568 10.97 11.66 -13.91
N ALA A 569 10.37 11.97 -12.77
CA ALA A 569 8.95 12.27 -12.66
C ALA A 569 8.62 13.49 -13.52
N ASN A 570 7.55 13.40 -14.30
CA ASN A 570 7.09 14.50 -15.15
C ASN A 570 5.79 15.14 -14.64
N ASN A 571 5.18 14.57 -13.60
CA ASN A 571 4.05 15.12 -12.83
C ASN A 571 4.43 16.37 -12.00
N PHE A 572 5.72 16.64 -11.80
CA PHE A 572 6.25 17.89 -11.25
C PHE A 572 7.51 18.29 -12.02
N LEU A 573 7.53 19.51 -12.54
CA LEU A 573 8.69 20.13 -13.16
C LEU A 573 8.77 21.58 -12.72
N ALA A 574 9.98 22.06 -12.45
CA ALA A 574 10.20 23.50 -12.36
C ALA A 574 11.42 23.88 -13.19
N ALA A 575 11.35 24.97 -13.96
CA ALA A 575 12.48 25.40 -14.78
C ALA A 575 12.44 26.89 -15.18
N GLU A 576 13.60 27.43 -15.53
CA GLU A 576 13.69 28.64 -16.34
C GLU A 576 13.30 28.36 -17.79
N PRO A 577 12.78 29.36 -18.53
CA PRO A 577 12.46 29.19 -19.94
C PRO A 577 13.73 28.99 -20.79
N GLY A 578 13.60 28.25 -21.89
CA GLY A 578 14.64 28.11 -22.92
C GLY A 578 15.75 27.11 -22.62
N LEU A 579 15.62 26.26 -21.59
CA LEU A 579 16.65 25.28 -21.30
C LEU A 579 16.82 24.24 -22.43
N PRO A 580 18.08 23.96 -22.86
CA PRO A 580 18.35 23.00 -23.94
C PRO A 580 17.78 21.60 -23.68
N LEU A 581 17.77 21.13 -22.43
CA LEU A 581 17.19 19.81 -22.13
C LEU A 581 15.71 19.72 -22.53
N PHE A 582 14.90 20.73 -22.20
CA PHE A 582 13.47 20.72 -22.49
C PHE A 582 13.19 20.92 -23.97
N ALA A 583 14.03 21.68 -24.68
CA ALA A 583 13.95 21.80 -26.14
C ALA A 583 14.16 20.44 -26.81
N ARG A 584 15.25 19.74 -26.45
CA ARG A 584 15.54 18.39 -26.97
C ARG A 584 14.46 17.38 -26.62
N THR A 585 13.95 17.42 -25.37
CA THR A 585 12.85 16.54 -24.96
C THR A 585 11.59 16.81 -25.78
N LEU A 586 11.19 18.07 -25.92
CA LEU A 586 9.98 18.45 -26.66
C LEU A 586 10.07 18.05 -28.14
N ASP A 587 11.20 18.33 -28.80
CA ASP A 587 11.42 17.95 -30.20
C ASP A 587 11.38 16.43 -30.39
N GLY A 588 11.99 15.69 -29.45
CA GLY A 588 11.96 14.24 -29.42
C GLY A 588 10.54 13.70 -29.31
N VAL A 589 9.80 14.15 -28.29
CA VAL A 589 8.41 13.76 -28.05
C VAL A 589 7.52 14.13 -29.24
N ALA A 590 7.67 15.34 -29.79
CA ALA A 590 6.86 15.79 -30.92
C ALA A 590 7.04 14.90 -32.15
N ARG A 591 8.27 14.52 -32.46
CA ARG A 591 8.59 13.58 -33.55
C ARG A 591 8.01 12.20 -33.28
N THR A 592 8.23 11.65 -32.08
CA THR A 592 7.72 10.33 -31.71
C THR A 592 6.20 10.27 -31.79
N LEU A 593 5.48 11.28 -31.28
CA LEU A 593 4.02 11.36 -31.39
C LEU A 593 3.53 11.65 -32.82
N ALA A 594 4.40 12.19 -33.69
CA ALA A 594 4.10 12.33 -35.11
C ALA A 594 4.12 10.99 -35.86
N GLU A 595 5.01 10.11 -35.46
CA GLU A 595 5.28 8.83 -36.14
C GLU A 595 4.53 7.65 -35.50
N THR A 596 4.04 7.80 -34.26
CA THR A 596 3.39 6.71 -33.50
C THR A 596 1.87 6.84 -33.55
N GLU A 597 1.19 5.84 -34.10
CA GLU A 597 -0.29 5.82 -34.19
C GLU A 597 -0.97 5.64 -32.82
N ALA A 598 -0.42 4.75 -31.98
CA ALA A 598 -0.94 4.44 -30.66
C ALA A 598 0.13 4.66 -29.57
N PRO A 599 0.43 5.91 -29.20
CA PRO A 599 1.49 6.21 -28.25
C PRO A 599 1.11 5.75 -26.84
N TYR A 600 1.98 4.95 -26.22
CA TYR A 600 1.97 4.74 -24.78
C TYR A 600 2.55 5.98 -24.07
N PRO A 601 1.75 6.78 -23.32
CA PRO A 601 2.16 8.11 -22.85
C PRO A 601 3.45 8.10 -22.04
N TRP A 602 3.58 7.17 -21.08
CA TRP A 602 4.77 7.09 -20.23
C TRP A 602 6.08 6.95 -21.03
N TRP A 603 6.04 6.15 -22.10
CA TRP A 603 7.21 5.81 -22.91
C TRP A 603 7.50 6.82 -24.01
N HIS A 604 6.46 7.35 -24.67
CA HIS A 604 6.63 8.17 -25.87
C HIS A 604 6.60 9.68 -25.60
N SER A 605 5.90 10.13 -24.56
CA SER A 605 5.75 11.55 -24.22
C SER A 605 6.13 11.88 -22.77
N GLY A 606 6.19 10.87 -21.91
CA GLY A 606 6.22 11.02 -20.48
C GLY A 606 7.63 10.96 -19.85
N PRO A 607 7.79 10.25 -18.71
CA PRO A 607 9.07 10.16 -18.00
C PRO A 607 10.24 9.61 -18.82
N ALA A 608 10.02 8.67 -19.75
CA ALA A 608 11.11 8.01 -20.48
C ALA A 608 12.03 8.97 -21.27
N PRO A 609 11.52 9.78 -22.22
CA PRO A 609 12.35 10.73 -22.98
C PRO A 609 12.96 11.81 -22.08
N LEU A 610 12.24 12.25 -21.04
CA LEU A 610 12.76 13.23 -20.09
C LEU A 610 13.93 12.66 -19.28
N THR A 611 13.85 11.40 -18.85
CA THR A 611 14.91 10.72 -18.08
C THR A 611 16.22 10.67 -18.86
N VAL A 612 16.15 10.33 -20.15
CA VAL A 612 17.34 10.30 -21.03
C VAL A 612 17.96 11.69 -21.16
N GLN A 613 17.15 12.72 -21.44
CA GLN A 613 17.66 14.08 -21.64
C GLN A 613 18.17 14.72 -20.34
N ALA A 614 17.56 14.43 -19.20
CA ALA A 614 18.00 14.89 -17.89
C ALA A 614 19.36 14.28 -17.52
N LEU A 615 19.55 12.97 -17.76
CA LEU A 615 20.85 12.35 -17.55
C LEU A 615 21.92 12.96 -18.46
N ALA A 616 21.63 13.13 -19.75
CA ALA A 616 22.56 13.75 -20.69
C ALA A 616 22.97 15.17 -20.24
N ALA A 617 21.99 16.01 -19.87
CA ALA A 617 22.25 17.36 -19.37
C ALA A 617 23.05 17.37 -18.06
N SER A 618 22.82 16.39 -17.17
CA SER A 618 23.58 16.26 -15.92
C SER A 618 25.07 15.91 -16.12
N ARG A 619 25.41 15.32 -17.27
CA ARG A 619 26.79 14.95 -17.62
C ARG A 619 27.51 16.02 -18.45
N ASP A 620 26.77 16.98 -18.97
CA ASP A 620 27.32 18.10 -19.73
C ASP A 620 27.77 19.21 -18.77
N ALA A 621 29.04 19.64 -18.86
CA ALA A 621 29.62 20.62 -17.96
C ALA A 621 29.03 22.04 -18.13
N GLY A 622 28.46 22.34 -19.31
CA GLY A 622 27.78 23.60 -19.60
C GLY A 622 26.31 23.62 -19.20
N GLU A 623 25.62 22.46 -19.21
CA GLU A 623 24.21 22.36 -18.84
C GLU A 623 23.97 21.98 -17.37
N SER A 624 24.86 21.18 -16.77
CA SER A 624 24.67 20.64 -15.40
C SER A 624 24.58 21.70 -14.28
N PRO A 625 25.26 22.87 -14.32
CA PRO A 625 25.08 23.87 -13.28
C PRO A 625 23.63 24.35 -13.21
N GLY A 626 23.06 24.35 -12.00
CA GLY A 626 21.69 24.77 -11.73
C GLY A 626 20.64 23.67 -11.88
N LEU A 627 21.00 22.45 -12.33
CA LEU A 627 20.07 21.32 -12.33
C LEU A 627 19.98 20.70 -10.94
N ARG A 628 18.82 20.80 -10.29
CA ARG A 628 18.54 20.20 -8.99
C ARG A 628 17.75 18.92 -9.17
N PHE A 629 18.31 17.81 -8.69
CA PHE A 629 17.63 16.52 -8.62
C PHE A 629 17.19 16.25 -7.18
N LEU A 630 15.90 16.04 -6.97
CA LEU A 630 15.33 15.65 -5.68
C LEU A 630 15.15 14.13 -5.65
N GLY A 631 15.54 13.49 -4.54
CA GLY A 631 15.09 12.12 -4.26
C GLY A 631 13.61 12.09 -3.91
N GLN A 632 12.99 10.91 -3.96
CA GLN A 632 11.59 10.75 -3.53
C GLN A 632 11.36 11.21 -2.07
N PRO A 633 12.24 10.90 -1.08
CA PRO A 633 12.06 11.39 0.29
C PRO A 633 12.11 12.92 0.38
N ASP A 634 13.03 13.57 -0.34
CA ASP A 634 13.13 15.03 -0.36
C ASP A 634 11.86 15.65 -0.94
N TYR A 635 11.30 15.05 -1.99
CA TYR A 635 10.05 15.49 -2.59
C TYR A 635 8.85 15.27 -1.67
N ASP A 636 8.76 14.08 -1.06
CA ASP A 636 7.70 13.68 -0.13
C ASP A 636 7.66 14.56 1.14
N THR A 637 8.76 15.27 1.48
CA THR A 637 8.76 16.24 2.60
C THR A 637 7.86 17.46 2.38
N ARG A 638 7.50 17.76 1.13
CA ARG A 638 6.66 18.92 0.80
C ARG A 638 5.48 18.60 -0.09
N VAL A 639 5.50 17.48 -0.81
CA VAL A 639 4.42 17.10 -1.73
C VAL A 639 4.01 15.66 -1.47
N ALA A 640 2.73 15.45 -1.17
CA ALA A 640 2.16 14.12 -1.04
C ALA A 640 1.76 13.58 -2.42
N THR A 641 2.36 12.45 -2.80
CA THR A 641 2.13 11.80 -4.10
C THR A 641 1.09 10.68 -3.99
N ASN A 642 0.45 10.34 -5.12
CA ASN A 642 -0.42 9.15 -5.24
C ASN A 642 -1.63 9.13 -4.30
N LEU A 643 -2.11 10.32 -3.93
CA LEU A 643 -3.36 10.42 -3.22
C LEU A 643 -4.51 9.87 -4.07
N PRO A 644 -5.57 9.33 -3.45
CA PRO A 644 -6.62 8.61 -4.15
C PRO A 644 -7.44 9.56 -5.03
N PHE A 645 -6.98 9.80 -6.25
CA PHE A 645 -7.70 10.51 -7.29
C PHE A 645 -8.53 9.52 -8.13
N PRO A 646 -9.74 9.89 -8.57
CA PRO A 646 -10.61 8.96 -9.27
C PRO A 646 -10.03 8.43 -10.59
N HIS A 647 -9.31 9.28 -11.34
CA HIS A 647 -8.72 8.89 -12.62
C HIS A 647 -7.55 7.88 -12.49
N LYS A 648 -6.92 7.76 -11.31
CA LYS A 648 -5.83 6.80 -11.03
C LYS A 648 -6.30 5.36 -10.87
N ARG A 649 -7.59 5.10 -11.02
CA ARG A 649 -8.21 3.79 -10.75
C ARG A 649 -9.02 3.22 -11.92
N GLY A 650 -9.14 3.97 -13.02
CA GLY A 650 -9.77 3.51 -14.25
C GLY A 650 -8.77 2.89 -15.21
N ALA A 651 -9.28 2.16 -16.21
CA ALA A 651 -8.47 1.50 -17.26
C ALA A 651 -7.61 2.47 -18.11
N LEU A 652 -7.87 3.78 -18.02
CA LEU A 652 -7.09 4.82 -18.69
C LEU A 652 -5.86 5.28 -17.87
N HIS A 653 -5.72 4.82 -16.62
CA HIS A 653 -4.50 5.05 -15.85
C HIS A 653 -3.40 4.10 -16.33
N TRP A 654 -2.18 4.63 -16.48
CA TRP A 654 -1.06 3.86 -17.03
C TRP A 654 -0.25 3.10 -15.97
N ARG A 655 -0.52 3.30 -14.66
CA ARG A 655 0.14 2.57 -13.56
C ARG A 655 -0.65 1.35 -13.10
#